data_AF-A0A1F4DSL0-F1
#
_entry.id   AF-A0A1F4DSL0-F1
#
_cell.length_a   1.000
_cell.length_b   1.000
_cell.length_c   1.000
_cell.angle_alpha   90.00
_cell.angle_beta   90.00
_cell.angle_gamma   90.00
#
_symmetry.space_group_name_H-M   'P 1'
#
loop_
_entity.id
_entity.type
_entity.pdbx_description
1 polymer ?
#
loop_
_entity_poly.entity_id
_entity_poly.type
_entity_poly.pdbx_seq_one_letter_code
_entity_poly.pdbx_strand_id
1 'polypeptide(L)'
;MFSINVNGVTHQVKADPMKPLLWVLRDELRLKGTKYGCGVGVCGACVVLIGGEPNHACMVPLARVGDRKVVTIEGLPPDHPVVQAWIAAQVPQCGYCQPAQMLSAAALIDRRPAPSDADIDAAMSGVLCRCGTYARIRRAVHAAAARGPGPAAPLSLPELLSDLPPDAGTALNQWIWINAGGTVTLMVNHSEMGQGALTALAALTAEELDVEIERVRTVFAPADKRYENGYFGGGQFTGGSSSVRGEWARLRKAAAQTRLRLVETAARRWGAGPAECRSESGCVVHAPSGRRLGYGDLAGEAARLAVQRTAPLKQPDEFRCIGQPLRRLDIPAMCLGKTRYGIDIAVPEALVAVVARPPIFGGSVKRFDDSGARAVAGVRHVIAIANGVAVAAENFWSALRGREALRVEWDAGEHARLSSARIERELTAALDRKGRVVKDRGDAPRALRHAQRVVESVYRTPYLAHATIEPMNCVAHVRRDACDVWVGTQHQSDTQEVAARIAGLPKSKVRVHTQFLGGGFGRRLETDFVAEALELSKALGVPVQVIWTRTDDLKHDKYRPAHAMRIMASLDENGRPAAWMMRIAGSEFALEGIEVPYAVQALREEHVKIESPLPTGYWRSVGASNNAFAIECFIDEMAIRAGRDPLEYRLALLAKAPRHAAVLRYAGERAGWGAPLKAGSARGLAVYESFGSVVAQVVEASIVQEAIRVERVVCAIDCGTAVLPDAVHAQLEGSIAFGLSAALKEEIRVASGRVRQASFEDYPILTLAEMPRVETYILESSAEPAGVGEPAVPIVAPALANAVFAATGRRLRRLPLRLGTAR
;
A
#
# COMPACT_ATOMS: atom_id res chain seq x y z
N MET A 1 21.88 21.89 -28.38
CA MET A 1 22.13 20.43 -28.25
C MET A 1 23.07 20.26 -27.07
N PHE A 2 22.80 19.30 -26.19
CA PHE A 2 23.60 19.02 -24.99
C PHE A 2 24.24 17.63 -25.13
N SER A 3 25.49 17.51 -24.71
CA SER A 3 26.21 16.23 -24.61
C SER A 3 26.26 15.84 -23.14
N ILE A 4 25.61 14.72 -22.77
CA ILE A 4 25.57 14.25 -21.37
C ILE A 4 26.04 12.79 -21.28
N ASN A 5 26.83 12.46 -20.25
CA ASN A 5 27.25 11.08 -19.98
C ASN A 5 26.31 10.45 -18.95
N VAL A 6 25.55 9.44 -19.36
CA VAL A 6 24.62 8.70 -18.50
C VAL A 6 25.00 7.22 -18.51
N ASN A 7 25.27 6.65 -17.34
CA ASN A 7 25.68 5.25 -17.16
C ASN A 7 26.89 4.87 -18.05
N GLY A 8 27.84 5.79 -18.23
CA GLY A 8 29.03 5.59 -19.05
C GLY A 8 28.83 5.84 -20.55
N VAL A 9 27.59 6.06 -21.02
CA VAL A 9 27.27 6.31 -22.42
C VAL A 9 27.05 7.81 -22.65
N THR A 10 27.66 8.37 -23.69
CA THR A 10 27.46 9.78 -24.06
C THR A 10 26.26 9.92 -24.99
N HIS A 11 25.29 10.74 -24.62
CA HIS A 11 24.07 11.02 -25.38
C HIS A 11 24.04 12.46 -25.87
N GLN A 12 23.57 12.66 -27.12
CA GLN A 12 23.23 13.98 -27.65
C GLN A 12 21.74 14.24 -27.47
N VAL A 13 21.40 15.28 -26.71
CA VAL A 13 20.02 15.62 -26.36
C VAL A 13 19.66 17.01 -26.88
N LYS A 14 18.55 17.12 -27.60
CA LYS A 14 17.94 18.40 -27.98
C LYS A 14 16.75 18.67 -27.06
N ALA A 15 16.98 19.44 -26.00
CA ALA A 15 15.96 19.85 -25.05
C ALA A 15 16.19 21.28 -24.57
N ASP A 16 15.19 21.87 -23.92
CA ASP A 16 15.29 23.16 -23.23
C ASP A 16 16.39 23.10 -22.15
N PRO A 17 17.32 24.09 -22.06
CA PRO A 17 18.37 24.15 -21.04
C PRO A 17 17.84 24.04 -19.60
N MET A 18 16.62 24.53 -19.37
CA MET A 18 15.96 24.54 -18.07
C MET A 18 15.12 23.29 -17.82
N LYS A 19 14.95 22.40 -18.81
CA LYS A 19 14.27 21.12 -18.62
C LYS A 19 14.99 20.33 -17.51
N PRO A 20 14.28 19.91 -16.45
CA PRO A 20 14.89 19.10 -15.40
C PRO A 20 15.45 17.79 -15.95
N LEU A 21 16.61 17.38 -15.43
CA LEU A 21 17.30 16.15 -15.80
C LEU A 21 16.38 14.92 -15.68
N LEU A 22 15.47 14.89 -14.70
CA LEU A 22 14.47 13.82 -14.57
C LEU A 22 13.72 13.55 -15.87
N TRP A 23 13.24 14.61 -16.52
CA TRP A 23 12.45 14.46 -17.74
C TRP A 23 13.32 14.14 -18.93
N VAL A 24 14.58 14.60 -18.97
CA VAL A 24 15.57 14.19 -19.97
C VAL A 24 15.84 12.68 -19.91
N LEU A 25 16.08 12.15 -18.70
CA LEU A 25 16.31 10.73 -18.49
C LEU A 25 15.09 9.91 -18.92
N ARG A 26 13.90 10.33 -18.49
CA ARG A 26 12.67 9.56 -18.68
C ARG A 26 12.14 9.66 -20.11
N ASP A 27 12.06 10.84 -20.70
CA ASP A 27 11.31 11.07 -21.93
C ASP A 27 12.22 10.92 -23.16
N GLU A 28 13.42 11.52 -23.12
CA GLU A 28 14.38 11.47 -24.22
C GLU A 28 15.23 10.20 -24.22
N LEU A 29 15.78 9.81 -23.06
CA LEU A 29 16.66 8.62 -22.98
C LEU A 29 15.92 7.33 -22.65
N ARG A 30 14.63 7.41 -22.30
CA ARG A 30 13.78 6.27 -21.91
C ARG A 30 14.33 5.44 -20.73
N LEU A 31 15.13 6.07 -19.87
CA LEU A 31 15.60 5.51 -18.61
C LEU A 31 14.56 5.82 -17.52
N LYS A 32 13.66 4.85 -17.30
CA LYS A 32 12.48 5.01 -16.44
C LYS A 32 12.74 4.56 -14.99
N GLY A 33 13.92 4.07 -14.65
CA GLY A 33 14.30 3.66 -13.29
C GLY A 33 14.28 4.82 -12.30
N THR A 34 14.69 6.02 -12.74
CA THR A 34 14.51 7.26 -11.98
C THR A 34 13.04 7.68 -11.99
N LYS A 35 12.43 7.86 -10.80
CA LYS A 35 10.98 8.01 -10.65
C LYS A 35 10.54 9.46 -10.39
N TYR A 36 9.32 9.81 -10.83
CA TYR A 36 8.67 11.07 -10.49
C TYR A 36 7.76 10.89 -9.26
N GLY A 37 7.98 11.66 -8.19
CA GLY A 37 7.16 11.58 -6.98
C GLY A 37 6.54 12.90 -6.54
N CYS A 38 7.37 13.92 -6.31
CA CYS A 38 6.91 15.26 -5.93
C CYS A 38 7.21 16.36 -6.96
N GLY A 39 8.32 16.25 -7.69
CA GLY A 39 8.75 17.28 -8.65
C GLY A 39 9.34 18.54 -8.03
N VAL A 40 9.46 18.61 -6.70
CA VAL A 40 9.91 19.79 -5.95
C VAL A 40 11.07 19.49 -5.01
N GLY A 41 11.79 18.38 -5.21
CA GLY A 41 13.01 18.06 -4.45
C GLY A 41 12.80 17.44 -3.07
N VAL A 42 11.57 17.17 -2.63
CA VAL A 42 11.31 16.75 -1.24
C VAL A 42 11.30 15.23 -1.06
N CYS A 43 10.68 14.47 -1.98
CA CYS A 43 10.47 13.04 -1.77
C CYS A 43 11.69 12.15 -2.07
N GLY A 44 12.69 12.66 -2.77
CA GLY A 44 13.89 11.90 -3.16
C GLY A 44 13.71 10.74 -4.16
N ALA A 45 12.50 10.35 -4.55
CA ALA A 45 12.28 9.25 -5.52
C ALA A 45 13.00 9.42 -6.88
N CYS A 46 13.43 10.64 -7.22
CA CYS A 46 14.17 10.96 -8.44
C CYS A 46 15.69 11.06 -8.25
N VAL A 47 16.24 10.57 -7.14
CA VAL A 47 17.70 10.66 -6.91
C VAL A 47 18.46 9.93 -8.01
N VAL A 48 19.51 10.59 -8.51
CA VAL A 48 20.56 10.06 -9.39
C VAL A 48 21.91 10.49 -8.82
N LEU A 49 23.00 9.84 -9.23
CA LEU A 49 24.33 10.33 -8.88
C LEU A 49 24.83 11.26 -9.99
N ILE A 50 25.33 12.44 -9.63
CA ILE A 50 25.99 13.37 -10.55
C ILE A 50 27.41 13.60 -10.03
N GLY A 51 28.40 13.10 -10.76
CA GLY A 51 29.79 13.11 -10.27
C GLY A 51 29.98 12.29 -8.98
N GLY A 52 29.21 11.21 -8.81
CA GLY A 52 29.23 10.36 -7.61
C GLY A 52 28.33 10.82 -6.47
N GLU A 53 27.74 12.01 -6.56
CA GLU A 53 26.95 12.61 -5.47
C GLU A 53 25.44 12.48 -5.69
N PRO A 54 24.63 12.10 -4.67
CA PRO A 54 23.18 12.05 -4.77
C PRO A 54 22.57 13.42 -5.08
N ASN A 55 21.74 13.49 -6.12
CA ASN A 55 21.08 14.71 -6.57
C ASN A 55 19.62 14.45 -6.96
N HIS A 56 18.73 15.36 -6.61
CA HIS A 56 17.31 15.30 -7.00
C HIS A 56 17.16 15.69 -8.48
N ALA A 57 17.06 14.72 -9.39
CA ALA A 57 17.01 14.98 -10.83
C ALA A 57 15.85 15.92 -11.26
N CYS A 58 14.77 16.02 -10.49
CA CYS A 58 13.68 16.97 -10.74
C CYS A 58 14.05 18.45 -10.50
N MET A 59 15.13 18.70 -9.77
CA MET A 59 15.60 20.05 -9.42
C MET A 59 16.87 20.47 -10.17
N VAL A 60 17.47 19.57 -10.96
CA VAL A 60 18.71 19.86 -11.71
C VAL A 60 18.35 20.20 -13.16
N PRO A 61 18.50 21.46 -13.61
CA PRO A 61 18.37 21.82 -15.02
C PRO A 61 19.41 21.08 -15.88
N LEU A 62 19.03 20.66 -17.08
CA LEU A 62 19.93 20.01 -18.04
C LEU A 62 21.23 20.81 -18.25
N ALA A 63 21.13 22.13 -18.42
CA ALA A 63 22.29 22.99 -18.63
C ALA A 63 23.29 22.99 -17.46
N ARG A 64 22.86 22.60 -16.25
CA ARG A 64 23.76 22.51 -15.09
C ARG A 64 24.50 21.19 -15.02
N VAL A 65 24.10 20.14 -15.75
CA VAL A 65 24.77 18.82 -15.66
C VAL A 65 26.24 18.92 -16.06
N GLY A 66 26.53 19.62 -17.17
CA GLY A 66 27.87 19.77 -17.70
C GLY A 66 28.45 18.46 -18.23
N ASP A 67 29.74 18.25 -18.01
CA ASP A 67 30.50 17.05 -18.36
C ASP A 67 30.47 15.94 -17.29
N ARG A 68 29.80 16.20 -16.16
CA ARG A 68 29.73 15.29 -15.03
C ARG A 68 28.96 14.02 -15.39
N LYS A 69 29.48 12.87 -14.95
CA LYS A 69 28.84 11.56 -15.15
C LYS A 69 27.55 11.48 -14.33
N VAL A 70 26.47 11.06 -14.99
CA VAL A 70 25.18 10.75 -14.36
C VAL A 70 25.06 9.24 -14.22
N VAL A 71 24.71 8.74 -13.04
CA VAL A 71 24.40 7.32 -12.80
C VAL A 71 22.96 7.19 -12.33
N THR A 72 22.16 6.42 -13.08
CA THR A 72 20.82 5.99 -12.70
C THR A 72 20.85 4.57 -12.15
N ILE A 73 19.71 4.03 -11.72
CA ILE A 73 19.64 2.67 -11.19
C ILE A 73 20.02 1.62 -12.25
N GLU A 74 19.72 1.90 -13.52
CA GLU A 74 20.11 1.08 -14.67
C GLU A 74 21.64 0.99 -14.83
N GLY A 75 22.39 1.92 -14.24
CA GLY A 75 23.85 1.91 -14.21
C GLY A 75 24.44 1.05 -13.07
N LEU A 76 23.64 0.61 -12.10
CA LEU A 76 24.10 -0.36 -11.09
C LEU A 76 23.93 -1.78 -11.65
N PRO A 77 25.03 -2.54 -11.83
CA PRO A 77 24.93 -3.87 -12.39
C PRO A 77 24.26 -4.84 -11.40
N PRO A 78 23.68 -5.96 -11.87
CA PRO A 78 22.98 -6.91 -11.00
C PRO A 78 23.86 -7.49 -9.88
N ASP A 79 25.17 -7.55 -10.08
CA ASP A 79 26.15 -8.04 -9.12
C ASP A 79 26.61 -6.99 -8.10
N HIS A 80 26.15 -5.74 -8.21
CA HIS A 80 26.51 -4.67 -7.29
C HIS A 80 26.14 -5.04 -5.83
N PRO A 81 27.04 -4.84 -4.83
CA PRO A 81 26.81 -5.24 -3.45
C PRO A 81 25.50 -4.71 -2.85
N VAL A 82 25.16 -3.45 -3.14
CA VAL A 82 23.88 -2.83 -2.74
C VAL A 82 22.67 -3.55 -3.33
N VAL A 83 22.69 -3.88 -4.63
CA VAL A 83 21.58 -4.59 -5.30
C VAL A 83 21.38 -5.97 -4.67
N GLN A 84 22.48 -6.71 -4.48
CA GLN A 84 22.46 -8.03 -3.86
C GLN A 84 21.95 -7.98 -2.41
N ALA A 85 22.39 -7.00 -1.62
CA ALA A 85 21.93 -6.83 -0.25
C ALA A 85 20.45 -6.44 -0.16
N TRP A 86 19.98 -5.57 -1.07
CA TRP A 86 18.55 -5.19 -1.14
C TRP A 86 17.66 -6.40 -1.44
N ILE A 87 18.07 -7.24 -2.39
CA ILE A 87 17.36 -8.47 -2.74
C ILE A 87 17.42 -9.46 -1.56
N ALA A 88 18.59 -9.71 -0.99
CA ALA A 88 18.75 -10.65 0.12
C ALA A 88 17.96 -10.24 1.37
N ALA A 89 17.91 -8.94 1.68
CA ALA A 89 17.18 -8.41 2.82
C ALA A 89 15.67 -8.21 2.55
N GLN A 90 15.20 -8.55 1.34
CA GLN A 90 13.80 -8.42 0.90
C GLN A 90 13.27 -7.00 1.18
N VAL A 91 14.04 -5.98 0.77
CA VAL A 91 13.76 -4.57 1.13
C VAL A 91 12.51 -4.02 0.44
N PRO A 92 12.34 -4.16 -0.89
CA PRO A 92 11.22 -3.52 -1.57
C PRO A 92 9.85 -4.07 -1.15
N GLN A 93 8.94 -3.15 -0.81
CA GLN A 93 7.49 -3.40 -0.90
C GLN A 93 7.00 -2.99 -2.29
N CYS A 94 6.46 -1.77 -2.45
CA CYS A 94 5.98 -1.32 -3.76
C CYS A 94 7.11 -1.09 -4.77
N GLY A 95 8.35 -0.94 -4.30
CA GLY A 95 9.56 -0.75 -5.12
C GLY A 95 9.81 0.68 -5.60
N TYR A 96 8.82 1.57 -5.60
CA TYR A 96 8.89 2.85 -6.32
C TYR A 96 10.02 3.78 -5.86
N CYS A 97 10.28 3.89 -4.55
CA CYS A 97 11.36 4.72 -4.02
C CYS A 97 12.73 4.02 -3.97
N GLN A 98 12.78 2.70 -4.21
CA GLN A 98 13.96 1.88 -3.93
C GLN A 98 15.14 2.16 -4.88
N PRO A 99 14.95 2.45 -6.19
CA PRO A 99 16.01 2.94 -7.06
C PRO A 99 16.85 4.08 -6.44
N ALA A 100 16.16 5.11 -5.93
CA ALA A 100 16.79 6.25 -5.28
C ALA A 100 17.50 5.88 -3.97
N GLN A 101 16.92 4.98 -3.17
CA GLN A 101 17.54 4.49 -1.94
C GLN A 101 18.84 3.73 -2.24
N MET A 102 18.85 2.82 -3.22
CA MET A 102 20.05 2.06 -3.58
C MET A 102 21.18 2.96 -4.12
N LEU A 103 20.86 3.97 -4.94
CA LEU A 103 21.86 4.93 -5.40
C LEU A 103 22.44 5.74 -4.24
N SER A 104 21.59 6.20 -3.32
CA SER A 104 22.03 6.93 -2.12
C SER A 104 22.90 6.05 -1.21
N ALA A 105 22.56 4.77 -1.07
CA ALA A 105 23.34 3.79 -0.32
C ALA A 105 24.70 3.48 -0.98
N ALA A 106 24.74 3.34 -2.31
CA ALA A 106 25.98 3.15 -3.05
C ALA A 106 26.93 4.34 -2.84
N ALA A 107 26.43 5.57 -3.02
CA ALA A 107 27.22 6.78 -2.79
C ALA A 107 27.64 6.96 -1.32
N LEU A 108 26.85 6.48 -0.35
CA LEU A 108 27.26 6.45 1.06
C LEU A 108 28.42 5.48 1.27
N ILE A 109 28.29 4.25 0.80
CA ILE A 109 29.28 3.17 1.00
C ILE A 109 30.60 3.53 0.32
N ASP A 110 30.56 4.10 -0.88
CA ASP A 110 31.76 4.56 -1.59
C ASP A 110 32.55 5.60 -0.79
N ARG A 111 31.85 6.47 -0.04
CA ARG A 111 32.49 7.49 0.82
C ARG A 111 32.82 6.99 2.21
N ARG A 112 32.04 6.05 2.74
CA ARG A 112 32.18 5.46 4.07
C ARG A 112 31.94 3.95 3.97
N PRO A 113 33.01 3.15 3.77
CA PRO A 113 32.89 1.71 3.58
C PRO A 113 32.27 0.93 4.76
N ALA A 114 32.24 1.52 5.96
CA ALA A 114 31.59 0.97 7.16
C ALA A 114 30.72 2.05 7.84
N PRO A 115 29.57 2.40 7.25
CA PRO A 115 28.75 3.51 7.75
C PRO A 115 28.07 3.13 9.07
N SER A 116 28.01 4.07 10.02
CA SER A 116 27.22 3.92 11.24
C SER A 116 25.72 4.13 10.96
N ASP A 117 24.84 3.79 11.92
CA ASP A 117 23.42 4.10 11.80
C ASP A 117 23.15 5.61 11.62
N ALA A 118 23.94 6.47 12.27
CA ALA A 118 23.85 7.92 12.12
C ALA A 118 24.23 8.38 10.70
N ASP A 119 25.23 7.73 10.08
CA ASP A 119 25.62 8.02 8.70
C ASP A 119 24.51 7.61 7.72
N ILE A 120 23.89 6.45 7.96
CA ILE A 120 22.74 5.96 7.18
C ILE A 120 21.55 6.93 7.34
N ASP A 121 21.26 7.37 8.56
CA ASP A 121 20.19 8.32 8.85
C ASP A 121 20.35 9.62 8.08
N ALA A 122 21.56 10.17 8.09
CA ALA A 122 21.88 11.41 7.38
C ALA A 122 21.77 11.24 5.85
N ALA A 123 22.28 10.14 5.29
CA ALA A 123 22.32 9.93 3.85
C ALA A 123 20.96 9.55 3.24
N MET A 124 20.13 8.82 3.98
CA MET A 124 18.94 8.17 3.43
C MET A 124 17.64 8.90 3.73
N SER A 125 17.61 9.81 4.71
CA SER A 125 16.39 10.53 5.10
C SER A 125 15.85 11.49 4.02
N GLY A 126 16.68 11.83 3.03
CA GLY A 126 16.27 12.60 1.85
C GLY A 126 15.42 11.83 0.83
N VAL A 127 15.23 10.52 1.03
CA VAL A 127 14.40 9.66 0.17
C VAL A 127 13.25 9.06 0.99
N LEU A 128 12.03 9.50 0.69
CA LEU A 128 10.83 9.09 1.42
C LEU A 128 10.31 7.71 0.96
N CYS A 129 9.87 6.89 1.91
CA CYS A 129 9.26 5.59 1.66
C CYS A 129 7.89 5.48 2.36
N ARG A 130 6.80 5.59 1.61
CA ARG A 130 5.43 5.46 2.18
C ARG A 130 5.08 4.04 2.64
N CYS A 131 5.75 3.03 2.06
CA CYS A 131 5.63 1.64 2.51
C CYS A 131 6.41 1.35 3.81
N GLY A 132 7.27 2.27 4.27
CA GLY A 132 7.95 2.15 5.56
C GLY A 132 9.03 1.08 5.65
N THR A 133 9.76 0.78 4.56
CA THR A 133 10.77 -0.30 4.52
C THR A 133 12.09 0.06 5.21
N TYR A 134 12.10 1.05 6.09
CA TYR A 134 13.31 1.70 6.60
C TYR A 134 14.21 0.77 7.43
N ALA A 135 13.63 -0.10 8.27
CA ALA A 135 14.40 -1.08 9.04
C ALA A 135 15.17 -2.07 8.13
N ARG A 136 14.54 -2.45 7.00
CA ARG A 136 15.14 -3.33 5.98
C ARG A 136 16.23 -2.62 5.19
N ILE A 137 16.02 -1.35 4.84
CA ILE A 137 17.02 -0.49 4.19
C ILE A 137 18.29 -0.44 5.05
N ARG A 138 18.18 -0.11 6.34
CA ARG A 138 19.34 -0.03 7.25
C ARG A 138 20.14 -1.35 7.29
N ARG A 139 19.44 -2.48 7.46
CA ARG A 139 20.06 -3.81 7.40
C ARG A 139 20.77 -4.07 6.07
N ALA A 140 20.18 -3.67 4.96
CA ALA A 140 20.76 -3.88 3.64
C ALA A 140 21.99 -3.00 3.39
N VAL A 141 22.02 -1.77 3.89
CA VAL A 141 23.21 -0.91 3.82
C VAL A 141 24.38 -1.54 4.58
N HIS A 142 24.16 -1.98 5.82
CA HIS A 142 25.19 -2.69 6.61
C HIS A 142 25.67 -3.97 5.91
N ALA A 143 24.74 -4.77 5.36
CA ALA A 143 25.09 -5.99 4.64
C ALA A 143 25.89 -5.71 3.35
N ALA A 144 25.54 -4.65 2.62
CA ALA A 144 26.26 -4.24 1.42
C ALA A 144 27.69 -3.77 1.74
N ALA A 145 27.85 -2.96 2.79
CA ALA A 145 29.14 -2.50 3.30
C ALA A 145 30.05 -3.67 3.71
N ALA A 146 29.50 -4.69 4.38
CA ALA A 146 30.24 -5.85 4.83
C ALA A 146 30.66 -6.82 3.71
N ARG A 147 29.92 -6.86 2.58
CA ARG A 147 30.15 -7.85 1.51
C ARG A 147 31.43 -7.58 0.69
N GLY A 148 31.88 -6.32 0.61
CA GLY A 148 33.00 -5.93 -0.26
C GLY A 148 32.80 -6.26 -1.74
N PRO A 149 33.80 -6.03 -2.60
CA PRO A 149 33.77 -6.49 -3.99
C PRO A 149 34.01 -8.01 -4.03
N GLY A 150 32.99 -8.78 -4.42
CA GLY A 150 33.05 -10.23 -4.54
C GLY A 150 32.04 -10.76 -5.55
N PRO A 151 32.16 -12.03 -5.98
CA PRO A 151 31.27 -12.59 -6.99
C PRO A 151 29.81 -12.57 -6.50
N ALA A 152 28.91 -12.08 -7.34
CA ALA A 152 27.50 -12.06 -7.02
C ALA A 152 26.87 -13.43 -7.17
N ALA A 153 25.78 -13.63 -6.43
CA ALA A 153 24.90 -14.75 -6.69
C ALA A 153 24.22 -14.52 -8.05
N PRO A 154 24.12 -15.54 -8.92
CA PRO A 154 23.38 -15.41 -10.15
C PRO A 154 21.93 -14.99 -9.84
N LEU A 155 21.49 -13.91 -10.51
CA LEU A 155 20.13 -13.40 -10.39
C LEU A 155 19.30 -13.92 -11.56
N SER A 156 18.37 -14.83 -11.27
CA SER A 156 17.24 -15.05 -12.17
C SER A 156 16.27 -13.89 -11.98
N LEU A 157 15.87 -13.26 -13.09
CA LEU A 157 14.83 -12.23 -13.08
C LEU A 157 13.53 -12.88 -13.54
N PRO A 158 12.55 -13.04 -12.63
CA PRO A 158 11.23 -13.47 -13.06
C PRO A 158 10.66 -12.44 -14.02
N GLU A 159 10.07 -12.91 -15.12
CA GLU A 159 9.31 -12.04 -16.01
C GLU A 159 8.06 -11.55 -15.26
N LEU A 160 8.00 -10.23 -15.02
CA LEU A 160 6.81 -9.57 -14.51
C LEU A 160 5.94 -9.15 -15.69
N LEU A 161 4.81 -9.82 -15.86
CA LEU A 161 3.99 -9.70 -17.04
C LEU A 161 2.64 -9.07 -16.73
N SER A 162 2.28 -8.04 -17.50
CA SER A 162 0.94 -7.44 -17.47
C SER A 162 -0.08 -8.23 -18.27
N ASP A 163 0.38 -8.97 -19.28
CA ASP A 163 -0.45 -9.72 -20.22
C ASP A 163 0.03 -11.17 -20.34
N LEU A 164 -0.89 -12.07 -20.71
CA LEU A 164 -0.54 -13.46 -20.97
C LEU A 164 0.42 -13.54 -22.17
N PRO A 165 1.62 -14.11 -22.00
CA PRO A 165 2.61 -14.15 -23.07
C PRO A 165 2.29 -15.25 -24.09
N PRO A 166 2.76 -15.12 -25.35
CA PRO A 166 2.51 -16.11 -26.40
C PRO A 166 3.02 -17.53 -26.07
N ASP A 167 4.04 -17.62 -25.21
CA ASP A 167 4.68 -18.86 -24.79
C ASP A 167 4.05 -19.50 -23.54
N ALA A 168 2.92 -18.96 -23.03
CA ALA A 168 2.27 -19.46 -21.81
C ALA A 168 1.84 -20.93 -21.92
N GLY A 169 1.64 -21.43 -23.13
CA GLY A 169 1.30 -22.82 -23.39
C GLY A 169 -0.18 -23.12 -23.21
N THR A 170 -0.48 -24.28 -22.64
CA THR A 170 -1.85 -24.81 -22.58
C THR A 170 -2.54 -24.36 -21.29
N ALA A 171 -3.77 -23.87 -21.39
CA ALA A 171 -4.63 -23.60 -20.24
C ALA A 171 -5.16 -24.92 -19.65
N LEU A 172 -4.88 -25.18 -18.37
CA LEU A 172 -5.41 -26.34 -17.64
C LEU A 172 -6.71 -26.00 -16.91
N ASN A 173 -6.85 -24.73 -16.52
CA ASN A 173 -8.05 -24.10 -16.01
C ASN A 173 -7.93 -22.57 -16.22
N GLN A 174 -8.85 -21.77 -15.66
CA GLN A 174 -8.83 -20.32 -15.80
C GLN A 174 -7.66 -19.61 -15.09
N TRP A 175 -6.94 -20.29 -14.20
CA TRP A 175 -5.85 -19.75 -13.39
C TRP A 175 -4.47 -20.21 -13.85
N ILE A 176 -4.36 -21.43 -14.38
CA ILE A 176 -3.08 -22.13 -14.56
C ILE A 176 -2.87 -22.52 -16.03
N TRP A 177 -1.73 -22.07 -16.57
CA TRP A 177 -1.19 -22.47 -17.86
C TRP A 177 0.14 -23.19 -17.67
N ILE A 178 0.43 -24.16 -18.53
CA ILE A 178 1.71 -24.87 -18.53
C ILE A 178 2.24 -24.93 -19.97
N ASN A 179 3.47 -24.47 -20.16
CA ASN A 179 4.16 -24.54 -21.45
C ASN A 179 4.89 -25.87 -21.65
N ALA A 180 5.40 -26.11 -22.87
CA ALA A 180 6.11 -27.35 -23.21
C ALA A 180 7.37 -27.57 -22.35
N GLY A 181 8.00 -26.49 -21.85
CA GLY A 181 9.13 -26.56 -20.91
C GLY A 181 8.73 -26.86 -19.46
N GLY A 182 7.44 -26.95 -19.14
CA GLY A 182 6.92 -27.17 -17.80
C GLY A 182 6.91 -25.93 -16.89
N THR A 183 7.10 -24.73 -17.45
CA THR A 183 6.88 -23.46 -16.71
C THR A 183 5.38 -23.27 -16.48
N VAL A 184 5.02 -22.96 -15.24
CA VAL A 184 3.65 -22.67 -14.83
C VAL A 184 3.42 -21.16 -14.93
N THR A 185 2.38 -20.73 -15.63
CA THR A 185 1.92 -19.33 -15.61
C THR A 185 0.62 -19.23 -14.81
N LEU A 186 0.64 -18.45 -13.73
CA LEU A 186 -0.50 -18.17 -12.86
C LEU A 186 -1.12 -16.81 -13.20
N MET A 187 -2.43 -16.80 -13.44
CA MET A 187 -3.22 -15.58 -13.50
C MET A 187 -3.53 -15.09 -12.10
N VAL A 188 -3.16 -13.86 -11.80
CA VAL A 188 -3.37 -13.24 -10.50
C VAL A 188 -4.44 -12.17 -10.61
N ASN A 189 -5.55 -12.38 -9.90
CA ASN A 189 -6.69 -11.46 -9.89
C ASN A 189 -6.55 -10.28 -8.93
N HIS A 190 -5.42 -10.17 -8.23
CA HIS A 190 -5.11 -9.09 -7.30
C HIS A 190 -3.99 -8.20 -7.83
N SER A 191 -4.01 -6.92 -7.45
CA SER A 191 -2.97 -5.96 -7.78
C SER A 191 -1.77 -6.07 -6.83
N GLU A 192 -0.56 -5.86 -7.34
CA GLU A 192 0.66 -5.80 -6.53
C GLU A 192 1.06 -4.35 -6.24
N MET A 193 1.00 -3.98 -4.96
CA MET A 193 1.40 -2.66 -4.47
C MET A 193 2.41 -2.75 -3.32
N GLY A 194 3.04 -3.92 -3.16
CA GLY A 194 4.12 -4.18 -2.23
C GLY A 194 3.80 -5.17 -1.11
N GLN A 195 2.61 -5.74 -1.08
CA GLN A 195 2.16 -6.69 -0.09
C GLN A 195 2.59 -8.13 -0.37
N GLY A 196 3.13 -8.42 -1.56
CA GLY A 196 3.60 -9.75 -1.92
C GLY A 196 2.47 -10.71 -2.33
N ALA A 197 1.35 -10.17 -2.82
CA ALA A 197 0.20 -10.95 -3.27
C ALA A 197 0.58 -11.88 -4.43
N LEU A 198 1.37 -11.41 -5.40
CA LEU A 198 1.81 -12.24 -6.53
C LEU A 198 2.56 -13.49 -6.04
N THR A 199 3.55 -13.30 -5.17
CA THR A 199 4.35 -14.40 -4.64
C THR A 199 3.52 -15.31 -3.72
N ALA A 200 2.61 -14.77 -2.91
CA ALA A 200 1.81 -15.58 -2.00
C ALA A 200 0.87 -16.52 -2.77
N LEU A 201 0.21 -16.00 -3.82
CA LEU A 201 -0.67 -16.79 -4.66
C LEU A 201 0.11 -17.79 -5.55
N ALA A 202 1.33 -17.41 -5.96
CA ALA A 202 2.26 -18.34 -6.59
C ALA A 202 2.67 -19.47 -5.64
N ALA A 203 2.94 -19.19 -4.36
CA ALA A 203 3.29 -20.19 -3.36
C ALA A 203 2.13 -21.18 -3.12
N LEU A 204 0.87 -20.70 -3.04
CA LEU A 204 -0.30 -21.59 -2.97
C LEU A 204 -0.41 -22.54 -4.16
N THR A 205 -0.12 -22.01 -5.35
CA THR A 205 -0.18 -22.76 -6.61
C THR A 205 0.97 -23.76 -6.71
N ALA A 206 2.19 -23.33 -6.36
CA ALA A 206 3.39 -24.13 -6.37
C ALA A 206 3.29 -25.32 -5.40
N GLU A 207 2.81 -25.05 -4.19
CA GLU A 207 2.55 -26.06 -3.17
C GLU A 207 1.68 -27.18 -3.72
N GLU A 208 0.52 -26.84 -4.27
CA GLU A 208 -0.43 -27.85 -4.74
C GLU A 208 -0.06 -28.46 -6.10
N LEU A 209 0.91 -27.92 -6.82
CA LEU A 209 1.43 -28.52 -8.05
C LEU A 209 2.73 -29.31 -7.85
N ASP A 210 3.29 -29.36 -6.64
CA ASP A 210 4.62 -29.95 -6.40
C ASP A 210 5.69 -29.39 -7.35
N VAL A 211 5.71 -28.07 -7.55
CA VAL A 211 6.73 -27.36 -8.33
C VAL A 211 7.50 -26.39 -7.45
N GLU A 212 8.77 -26.17 -7.77
CA GLU A 212 9.53 -25.07 -7.18
C GLU A 212 8.88 -23.73 -7.54
N ILE A 213 8.87 -22.77 -6.61
CA ILE A 213 8.21 -21.48 -6.83
C ILE A 213 8.84 -20.70 -8.00
N GLU A 214 10.13 -20.89 -8.26
CA GLU A 214 10.85 -20.29 -9.38
C GLU A 214 10.34 -20.77 -10.75
N ARG A 215 9.62 -21.90 -10.81
CA ARG A 215 8.94 -22.37 -12.03
C ARG A 215 7.58 -21.70 -12.25
N VAL A 216 7.11 -20.91 -11.30
CA VAL A 216 5.83 -20.18 -11.40
C VAL A 216 6.08 -18.74 -11.82
N ARG A 217 5.63 -18.41 -13.03
CA ARG A 217 5.50 -17.05 -13.54
C ARG A 217 4.12 -16.49 -13.17
N THR A 218 4.04 -15.20 -12.88
CA THR A 218 2.77 -14.53 -12.57
C THR A 218 2.40 -13.51 -13.65
N VAL A 219 1.12 -13.44 -13.96
CA VAL A 219 0.50 -12.50 -14.90
C VAL A 219 -0.70 -11.86 -14.22
N PHE A 220 -0.91 -10.55 -14.39
CA PHE A 220 -2.16 -9.95 -13.95
C PHE A 220 -3.35 -10.46 -14.78
N ALA A 221 -4.43 -10.84 -14.10
CA ALA A 221 -5.64 -11.28 -14.76
C ALA A 221 -6.36 -10.13 -15.47
N PRO A 222 -6.89 -10.36 -16.69
CA PRO A 222 -7.70 -9.35 -17.37
C PRO A 222 -8.97 -9.06 -16.56
N ALA A 223 -9.51 -7.85 -16.70
CA ALA A 223 -10.78 -7.47 -16.10
C ALA A 223 -11.93 -8.35 -16.62
N ASP A 224 -12.33 -9.36 -15.83
CA ASP A 224 -13.35 -10.36 -16.19
C ASP A 224 -13.97 -10.96 -14.92
N LYS A 225 -15.27 -11.29 -14.98
CA LYS A 225 -16.02 -11.90 -13.87
C LYS A 225 -15.43 -13.21 -13.36
N ARG A 226 -14.68 -13.94 -14.20
CA ARG A 226 -14.00 -15.19 -13.80
C ARG A 226 -12.91 -14.94 -12.74
N TYR A 227 -12.40 -13.72 -12.68
CA TYR A 227 -11.32 -13.29 -11.80
C TYR A 227 -11.82 -12.42 -10.63
N GLU A 228 -13.11 -12.51 -10.28
CA GLU A 228 -13.63 -11.82 -9.11
C GLU A 228 -12.88 -12.19 -7.82
N ASN A 229 -12.83 -11.23 -6.91
CA ASN A 229 -12.26 -11.38 -5.58
C ASN A 229 -13.02 -12.46 -4.80
N GLY A 230 -12.33 -13.52 -4.41
CA GLY A 230 -12.96 -14.67 -3.76
C GLY A 230 -13.55 -14.41 -2.38
N TYR A 231 -13.19 -13.30 -1.73
CA TYR A 231 -13.70 -12.96 -0.40
C TYR A 231 -15.03 -12.21 -0.42
N PHE A 232 -15.20 -11.27 -1.36
CA PHE A 232 -16.37 -10.39 -1.39
C PHE A 232 -17.50 -10.87 -2.31
N GLY A 233 -17.25 -11.87 -3.16
CA GLY A 233 -18.29 -12.48 -4.00
C GLY A 233 -18.78 -11.61 -5.17
N GLY A 234 -18.00 -10.62 -5.59
CA GLY A 234 -18.28 -9.77 -6.75
C GLY A 234 -17.16 -8.76 -7.03
N GLY A 235 -16.94 -8.44 -8.30
CA GLY A 235 -15.88 -7.52 -8.75
C GLY A 235 -14.45 -8.05 -8.62
N GLN A 236 -13.57 -7.67 -9.54
CA GLN A 236 -12.14 -7.90 -9.47
C GLN A 236 -11.47 -6.66 -8.89
N PHE A 237 -11.00 -6.78 -7.65
CA PHE A 237 -10.32 -5.71 -6.92
C PHE A 237 -9.47 -6.23 -5.76
N THR A 238 -8.58 -5.38 -5.27
CA THR A 238 -7.70 -5.63 -4.11
C THR A 238 -7.97 -4.59 -3.01
N GLY A 239 -8.64 -5.04 -1.95
CA GLY A 239 -8.97 -4.25 -0.77
C GLY A 239 -9.35 -5.14 0.43
N GLY A 240 -9.48 -4.55 1.61
CA GLY A 240 -9.89 -5.25 2.83
C GLY A 240 -9.00 -6.45 3.19
N SER A 241 -7.70 -6.35 2.90
CA SER A 241 -6.70 -7.40 3.14
C SER A 241 -7.15 -8.80 2.66
N SER A 242 -7.79 -8.88 1.50
CA SER A 242 -8.49 -10.09 1.01
C SER A 242 -7.66 -11.01 0.11
N SER A 243 -6.50 -10.58 -0.40
CA SER A 243 -5.80 -11.31 -1.48
C SER A 243 -5.49 -12.77 -1.18
N VAL A 244 -4.91 -13.08 -0.01
CA VAL A 244 -4.61 -14.47 0.35
C VAL A 244 -5.86 -15.17 0.87
N ARG A 245 -6.60 -14.58 1.81
CA ARG A 245 -7.76 -15.23 2.45
C ARG A 245 -8.91 -15.53 1.48
N GLY A 246 -9.13 -14.68 0.48
CA GLY A 246 -10.15 -14.89 -0.55
C GLY A 246 -9.78 -15.97 -1.56
N GLU A 247 -8.48 -16.19 -1.79
CA GLU A 247 -8.00 -17.13 -2.80
C GLU A 247 -7.42 -18.43 -2.21
N TRP A 248 -7.26 -18.50 -0.88
CA TRP A 248 -6.71 -19.63 -0.14
C TRP A 248 -7.30 -20.97 -0.60
N ALA A 249 -8.62 -21.12 -0.49
CA ALA A 249 -9.28 -22.36 -0.91
C ALA A 249 -9.39 -22.48 -2.44
N ARG A 250 -9.63 -21.37 -3.16
CA ARG A 250 -9.92 -21.38 -4.60
C ARG A 250 -8.71 -21.81 -5.43
N LEU A 251 -7.57 -21.16 -5.22
CA LEU A 251 -6.35 -21.48 -5.97
C LEU A 251 -5.78 -22.83 -5.58
N ARG A 252 -5.81 -23.19 -4.28
CA ARG A 252 -5.34 -24.51 -3.85
C ARG A 252 -6.16 -25.64 -4.48
N LYS A 253 -7.49 -25.50 -4.52
CA LYS A 253 -8.37 -26.47 -5.21
C LYS A 253 -8.11 -26.50 -6.72
N ALA A 254 -7.94 -25.35 -7.36
CA ALA A 254 -7.64 -25.29 -8.79
C ALA A 254 -6.30 -25.97 -9.13
N ALA A 255 -5.27 -25.73 -8.32
CA ALA A 255 -3.95 -26.33 -8.47
C ALA A 255 -3.96 -27.84 -8.18
N ALA A 256 -4.58 -28.28 -7.08
CA ALA A 256 -4.72 -29.70 -6.76
C ALA A 256 -5.49 -30.47 -7.85
N GLN A 257 -6.54 -29.87 -8.43
CA GLN A 257 -7.27 -30.48 -9.54
C GLN A 257 -6.40 -30.57 -10.81
N THR A 258 -5.57 -29.56 -11.09
CA THR A 258 -4.60 -29.62 -12.19
C THR A 258 -3.56 -30.72 -11.96
N ARG A 259 -3.00 -30.84 -10.75
CA ARG A 259 -2.08 -31.92 -10.37
C ARG A 259 -2.71 -33.29 -10.63
N LEU A 260 -3.95 -33.48 -10.21
CA LEU A 260 -4.68 -34.73 -10.42
C LEU A 260 -4.88 -35.07 -11.91
N ARG A 261 -5.23 -34.08 -12.75
CA ARG A 261 -5.32 -34.25 -14.21
C ARG A 261 -3.99 -34.71 -14.82
N LEU A 262 -2.88 -34.11 -14.39
CA LEU A 262 -1.54 -34.47 -14.86
C LEU A 262 -1.18 -35.91 -14.46
N VAL A 263 -1.44 -36.28 -13.19
CA VAL A 263 -1.21 -37.64 -12.68
C VAL A 263 -2.03 -38.68 -13.42
N GLU A 264 -3.32 -38.44 -13.65
CA GLU A 264 -4.18 -39.36 -14.39
C GLU A 264 -3.76 -39.48 -15.86
N THR A 265 -3.31 -38.39 -16.48
CA THR A 265 -2.81 -38.39 -17.86
C THR A 265 -1.56 -39.26 -17.99
N ALA A 266 -0.60 -39.10 -17.07
CA ALA A 266 0.60 -39.93 -17.05
C ALA A 266 0.29 -41.41 -16.79
N ALA A 267 -0.60 -41.70 -15.82
CA ALA A 267 -1.03 -43.07 -15.52
C ALA A 267 -1.64 -43.76 -16.75
N ARG A 268 -2.51 -43.04 -17.50
CA ARG A 268 -3.09 -43.54 -18.77
C ARG A 268 -2.01 -43.82 -19.82
N ARG A 269 -1.04 -42.91 -19.99
CA ARG A 269 0.07 -43.08 -20.94
C ARG A 269 0.95 -44.29 -20.60
N TRP A 270 1.03 -44.64 -19.33
CA TRP A 270 1.81 -45.77 -18.84
C TRP A 270 1.05 -47.08 -18.71
N GLY A 271 -0.28 -47.08 -18.89
CA GLY A 271 -1.13 -48.22 -18.59
C GLY A 271 -1.13 -48.61 -17.11
N ALA A 272 -0.86 -47.66 -16.20
CA ALA A 272 -0.73 -47.86 -14.76
C ALA A 272 -1.94 -47.33 -13.98
N GLY A 273 -2.08 -47.75 -12.72
CA GLY A 273 -3.05 -47.19 -11.79
C GLY A 273 -2.65 -45.77 -11.34
N PRO A 274 -3.58 -44.81 -11.22
CA PRO A 274 -3.26 -43.46 -10.71
C PRO A 274 -2.65 -43.46 -9.30
N ALA A 275 -2.98 -44.44 -8.45
CA ALA A 275 -2.41 -44.60 -7.12
C ALA A 275 -0.93 -45.03 -7.12
N GLU A 276 -0.44 -45.57 -8.24
CA GLU A 276 0.97 -45.91 -8.44
C GLU A 276 1.78 -44.70 -8.92
N CYS A 277 1.14 -43.56 -9.17
CA CYS A 277 1.74 -42.34 -9.67
C CYS A 277 1.72 -41.25 -8.60
N ARG A 278 2.81 -40.50 -8.47
CA ARG A 278 2.89 -39.30 -7.62
C ARG A 278 3.44 -38.11 -8.39
N SER A 279 3.10 -36.91 -7.97
CA SER A 279 3.74 -35.68 -8.45
C SER A 279 5.00 -35.38 -7.63
N GLU A 280 6.03 -34.87 -8.31
CA GLU A 280 7.30 -34.51 -7.69
C GLU A 280 8.09 -33.57 -8.61
N SER A 281 8.41 -32.36 -8.14
CA SER A 281 9.26 -31.36 -8.81
C SER A 281 8.85 -31.09 -10.26
N GLY A 282 7.56 -30.88 -10.51
CA GLY A 282 7.01 -30.60 -11.84
C GLY A 282 6.97 -31.79 -12.80
N CYS A 283 7.06 -33.00 -12.27
CA CYS A 283 6.88 -34.25 -13.02
C CYS A 283 5.83 -35.13 -12.34
N VAL A 284 5.28 -36.07 -13.10
CA VAL A 284 4.64 -37.27 -12.55
C VAL A 284 5.65 -38.41 -12.56
N VAL A 285 5.68 -39.21 -11.49
CA VAL A 285 6.59 -40.34 -11.27
C VAL A 285 5.75 -41.60 -11.04
N HIS A 286 5.99 -42.64 -11.83
CA HIS A 286 5.43 -43.98 -11.58
C HIS A 286 6.29 -44.69 -10.52
N ALA A 287 5.80 -44.79 -9.29
CA ALA A 287 6.55 -45.26 -8.14
C ALA A 287 7.16 -46.67 -8.32
N PRO A 288 6.47 -47.68 -8.87
CA PRO A 288 7.04 -49.01 -9.05
C PRO A 288 8.20 -49.07 -10.05
N SER A 289 8.17 -48.24 -11.11
CA SER A 289 9.15 -48.32 -12.21
C SER A 289 10.20 -47.20 -12.23
N GLY A 290 9.97 -46.12 -11.47
CA GLY A 290 10.79 -44.91 -11.53
C GLY A 290 10.62 -44.03 -12.78
N ARG A 291 9.80 -44.44 -13.78
CA ARG A 291 9.51 -43.63 -14.98
C ARG A 291 8.96 -42.24 -14.60
N ARG A 292 9.38 -41.21 -15.34
CA ARG A 292 8.99 -39.81 -15.14
C ARG A 292 8.44 -39.19 -16.43
N LEU A 293 7.42 -38.36 -16.31
CA LEU A 293 6.92 -37.49 -17.39
C LEU A 293 6.81 -36.06 -16.85
N GLY A 294 7.36 -35.10 -17.58
CA GLY A 294 7.29 -33.69 -17.20
C GLY A 294 5.89 -33.12 -17.39
N TYR A 295 5.53 -32.10 -16.62
CA TYR A 295 4.22 -31.46 -16.78
C TYR A 295 4.01 -30.84 -18.16
N GLY A 296 5.08 -30.34 -18.79
CA GLY A 296 5.03 -29.81 -20.16
C GLY A 296 4.62 -30.85 -21.19
N ASP A 297 5.10 -32.10 -21.03
CA ASP A 297 4.76 -33.22 -21.93
C ASP A 297 3.30 -33.68 -21.76
N LEU A 298 2.69 -33.40 -20.61
CA LEU A 298 1.36 -33.85 -20.23
C LEU A 298 0.27 -32.78 -20.43
N ALA A 299 0.64 -31.50 -20.42
CA ALA A 299 -0.30 -30.38 -20.33
C ALA A 299 -1.38 -30.39 -21.42
N GLY A 300 -1.00 -30.67 -22.67
CA GLY A 300 -1.92 -30.69 -23.82
C GLY A 300 -3.02 -31.75 -23.71
N GLU A 301 -2.64 -32.97 -23.28
CA GLU A 301 -3.57 -34.08 -23.06
C GLU A 301 -4.39 -33.86 -21.78
N ALA A 302 -3.73 -33.43 -20.70
CA ALA A 302 -4.36 -33.19 -19.40
C ALA A 302 -5.44 -32.10 -19.45
N ALA A 303 -5.31 -31.09 -20.32
CA ALA A 303 -6.32 -30.06 -20.52
C ALA A 303 -7.65 -30.60 -21.07
N ARG A 304 -7.61 -31.72 -21.81
CA ARG A 304 -8.79 -32.37 -22.42
C ARG A 304 -9.37 -33.46 -21.54
N LEU A 305 -8.68 -33.83 -20.47
CA LEU A 305 -9.08 -34.90 -19.57
C LEU A 305 -10.16 -34.42 -18.59
N ALA A 306 -11.35 -35.00 -18.69
CA ALA A 306 -12.39 -34.84 -17.68
C ALA A 306 -12.09 -35.75 -16.48
N VAL A 307 -11.82 -35.13 -15.32
CA VAL A 307 -11.61 -35.82 -14.05
C VAL A 307 -12.81 -35.53 -13.15
N GLN A 308 -13.59 -36.56 -12.84
CA GLN A 308 -14.84 -36.46 -12.06
C GLN A 308 -14.60 -36.39 -10.55
N ARG A 309 -13.46 -36.90 -10.07
CA ARG A 309 -13.08 -36.87 -8.65
C ARG A 309 -12.50 -35.51 -8.26
N THR A 310 -12.77 -35.11 -7.02
CA THR A 310 -12.18 -33.92 -6.40
C THR A 310 -10.80 -34.26 -5.84
N ALA A 311 -9.78 -33.46 -6.18
CA ALA A 311 -8.45 -33.63 -5.62
C ALA A 311 -8.42 -33.25 -4.12
N PRO A 312 -7.83 -34.08 -3.23
CA PRO A 312 -7.57 -33.67 -1.86
C PRO A 312 -6.53 -32.54 -1.83
N LEU A 313 -6.72 -31.60 -0.91
CA LEU A 313 -5.74 -30.56 -0.61
C LEU A 313 -4.66 -31.11 0.33
N LYS A 314 -3.43 -30.64 0.15
CA LYS A 314 -2.34 -30.93 1.07
C LYS A 314 -2.65 -30.44 2.50
N GLN A 315 -2.21 -31.18 3.50
CA GLN A 315 -2.30 -30.78 4.90
C GLN A 315 -1.06 -29.96 5.32
N PRO A 316 -1.11 -29.19 6.43
CA PRO A 316 0.00 -28.33 6.83
C PRO A 316 1.36 -29.02 7.01
N ASP A 317 1.37 -30.28 7.42
CA ASP A 317 2.57 -31.12 7.54
C ASP A 317 3.17 -31.55 6.20
N GLU A 318 2.42 -31.40 5.10
CA GLU A 318 2.89 -31.65 3.73
C GLU A 318 3.44 -30.39 3.04
N PHE A 319 3.31 -29.21 3.65
CA PHE A 319 3.66 -27.94 3.02
C PHE A 319 5.18 -27.77 2.83
N ARG A 320 5.56 -27.42 1.59
CA ARG A 320 6.95 -27.15 1.16
C ARG A 320 7.18 -25.72 0.70
N CYS A 321 6.12 -24.98 0.41
CA CYS A 321 6.14 -23.57 0.01
C CYS A 321 5.39 -22.70 1.03
N ILE A 322 4.21 -23.14 1.48
CA ILE A 322 3.39 -22.37 2.42
C ILE A 322 4.09 -22.33 3.78
N GLY A 323 4.24 -21.12 4.35
CA GLY A 323 4.89 -20.93 5.65
C GLY A 323 6.42 -20.96 5.59
N GLN A 324 7.02 -21.19 4.42
CA GLN A 324 8.47 -21.23 4.25
C GLN A 324 9.06 -19.83 4.02
N PRO A 325 10.37 -19.63 4.30
CA PRO A 325 11.05 -18.35 4.09
C PRO A 325 11.38 -18.10 2.60
N LEU A 326 10.34 -18.08 1.77
CA LEU A 326 10.46 -17.85 0.33
C LEU A 326 10.82 -16.40 0.02
N ARG A 327 11.61 -16.21 -1.03
CA ARG A 327 11.90 -14.88 -1.58
C ARG A 327 10.78 -14.44 -2.51
N ARG A 328 10.46 -13.15 -2.46
CA ARG A 328 9.52 -12.53 -3.40
C ARG A 328 10.07 -12.51 -4.82
N LEU A 329 9.23 -12.96 -5.75
CA LEU A 329 9.55 -13.07 -7.17
C LEU A 329 9.73 -11.69 -7.84
N ASP A 330 9.07 -10.66 -7.32
CA ASP A 330 9.04 -9.32 -7.92
C ASP A 330 10.17 -8.38 -7.46
N ILE A 331 10.80 -8.67 -6.32
CA ILE A 331 11.85 -7.83 -5.73
C ILE A 331 13.08 -7.63 -6.64
N PRO A 332 13.64 -8.67 -7.31
CA PRO A 332 14.78 -8.50 -8.19
C PRO A 332 14.55 -7.46 -9.29
N ALA A 333 13.38 -7.48 -9.93
CA ALA A 333 13.04 -6.51 -10.97
C ALA A 333 12.89 -5.08 -10.42
N MET A 334 12.38 -4.92 -9.20
CA MET A 334 12.31 -3.61 -8.52
C MET A 334 13.71 -3.06 -8.23
N CYS A 335 14.62 -3.92 -7.77
CA CYS A 335 16.01 -3.54 -7.46
C CYS A 335 16.83 -3.15 -8.71
N LEU A 336 16.43 -3.62 -9.89
CA LEU A 336 17.07 -3.27 -11.16
C LEU A 336 16.35 -2.15 -11.92
N GLY A 337 15.32 -1.54 -11.32
CA GLY A 337 14.51 -0.51 -11.99
C GLY A 337 13.70 -1.02 -13.19
N LYS A 338 13.51 -2.34 -13.31
CA LYS A 338 12.81 -2.99 -14.44
C LYS A 338 11.29 -3.12 -14.25
N THR A 339 10.79 -2.97 -13.02
CA THR A 339 9.35 -2.97 -12.74
C THR A 339 8.67 -1.79 -13.43
N ARG A 340 7.60 -2.08 -14.18
CA ARG A 340 6.80 -1.10 -14.91
C ARG A 340 5.61 -0.64 -14.08
N TYR A 341 5.62 0.63 -13.71
CA TYR A 341 4.49 1.30 -13.07
C TYR A 341 3.62 2.01 -14.11
N GLY A 342 2.41 2.40 -13.76
CA GLY A 342 1.51 3.13 -14.67
C GLY A 342 2.18 4.37 -15.30
N ILE A 343 2.98 5.11 -14.52
CA ILE A 343 3.65 6.32 -15.00
C ILE A 343 4.78 6.05 -16.01
N ASP A 344 5.26 4.81 -16.08
CA ASP A 344 6.35 4.40 -16.96
C ASP A 344 5.84 3.90 -18.32
N ILE A 345 4.53 3.72 -18.46
CA ILE A 345 3.92 3.23 -19.69
C ILE A 345 4.08 4.26 -20.81
N ALA A 346 4.61 3.79 -21.93
CA ALA A 346 4.77 4.54 -23.16
C ALA A 346 3.97 3.84 -24.26
N VAL A 347 2.94 4.52 -24.76
CA VAL A 347 2.17 4.09 -25.93
C VAL A 347 2.61 4.97 -27.10
N PRO A 348 2.88 4.41 -28.30
CA PRO A 348 3.20 5.20 -29.48
C PRO A 348 2.15 6.30 -29.72
N GLU A 349 2.60 7.48 -30.14
CA GLU A 349 1.76 8.65 -30.43
C GLU A 349 1.01 9.23 -29.21
N ALA A 350 1.25 8.72 -28.00
CA ALA A 350 0.57 9.22 -26.82
C ALA A 350 0.95 10.67 -26.50
N LEU A 351 -0.06 11.50 -26.26
CA LEU A 351 0.13 12.80 -25.64
C LEU A 351 0.16 12.64 -24.11
N VAL A 352 0.92 13.50 -23.43
CA VAL A 352 0.89 13.62 -21.97
C VAL A 352 0.05 14.84 -21.60
N ALA A 353 -0.89 14.64 -20.68
CA ALA A 353 -1.78 15.68 -20.19
C ALA A 353 -1.62 15.93 -18.69
N VAL A 354 -1.69 17.21 -18.33
CA VAL A 354 -1.87 17.67 -16.95
C VAL A 354 -3.12 18.54 -16.89
N VAL A 355 -3.86 18.47 -15.79
CA VAL A 355 -5.13 19.21 -15.62
C VAL A 355 -4.93 20.34 -14.61
N ALA A 356 -5.39 21.54 -14.95
CA ALA A 356 -5.64 22.61 -13.99
C ALA A 356 -7.03 22.38 -13.38
N ARG A 357 -7.09 22.25 -12.05
CA ARG A 357 -8.30 21.86 -11.31
C ARG A 357 -8.83 23.01 -10.44
N PRO A 358 -10.14 23.05 -10.15
CA PRO A 358 -10.71 24.04 -9.25
C PRO A 358 -10.02 23.99 -7.89
N PRO A 359 -9.58 25.11 -7.31
CA PRO A 359 -8.87 25.12 -6.04
C PRO A 359 -9.75 24.77 -4.83
N ILE A 360 -11.07 24.70 -5.02
CA ILE A 360 -12.09 24.46 -4.00
C ILE A 360 -13.00 23.34 -4.51
N PHE A 361 -13.28 22.36 -3.66
CA PHE A 361 -14.23 21.28 -4.01
C PHE A 361 -15.63 21.84 -4.26
N GLY A 362 -16.30 21.31 -5.28
CA GLY A 362 -17.56 21.84 -5.77
C GLY A 362 -17.43 23.08 -6.67
N GLY A 363 -16.20 23.58 -6.88
CA GLY A 363 -15.93 24.63 -7.86
C GLY A 363 -15.88 24.10 -9.29
N SER A 364 -15.96 25.02 -10.26
CA SER A 364 -15.98 24.70 -11.69
C SER A 364 -15.26 25.77 -12.52
N VAL A 365 -14.96 25.46 -13.78
CA VAL A 365 -14.39 26.43 -14.73
C VAL A 365 -15.46 27.46 -15.08
N LYS A 366 -15.23 28.73 -14.78
CA LYS A 366 -16.10 29.83 -15.23
C LYS A 366 -15.72 30.31 -16.62
N ARG A 367 -14.42 30.56 -16.83
CA ARG A 367 -13.80 30.85 -18.14
C ARG A 367 -12.30 30.64 -18.05
N PHE A 368 -11.62 30.49 -19.19
CA PHE A 368 -10.17 30.41 -19.25
C PHE A 368 -9.61 31.08 -20.51
N ASP A 369 -8.35 31.51 -20.42
CA ASP A 369 -7.52 32.01 -21.52
C ASP A 369 -6.33 31.05 -21.69
N ASP A 370 -6.26 30.41 -22.86
CA ASP A 370 -5.26 29.41 -23.20
C ASP A 370 -4.14 29.92 -24.11
N SER A 371 -4.12 31.22 -24.42
CA SER A 371 -3.11 31.81 -25.33
C SER A 371 -1.68 31.57 -24.85
N GLY A 372 -1.42 31.75 -23.56
CA GLY A 372 -0.13 31.48 -22.94
C GLY A 372 0.26 29.99 -23.00
N ALA A 373 -0.71 29.10 -22.77
CA ALA A 373 -0.48 27.66 -22.82
C ALA A 373 -0.14 27.18 -24.24
N ARG A 374 -0.85 27.68 -25.26
CA ARG A 374 -0.62 27.35 -26.67
C ARG A 374 0.72 27.87 -27.22
N ALA A 375 1.27 28.93 -26.61
CA ALA A 375 2.58 29.47 -26.99
C ALA A 375 3.75 28.60 -26.50
N VAL A 376 3.52 27.66 -25.56
CA VAL A 376 4.56 26.75 -25.08
C VAL A 376 4.85 25.66 -26.11
N ALA A 377 6.12 25.56 -26.52
CA ALA A 377 6.55 24.53 -27.46
C ALA A 377 6.19 23.12 -26.97
N GLY A 378 5.65 22.30 -27.87
CA GLY A 378 5.21 20.93 -27.58
C GLY A 378 3.78 20.82 -27.06
N VAL A 379 3.12 21.92 -26.65
CA VAL A 379 1.67 21.90 -26.35
C VAL A 379 0.90 21.72 -27.64
N ARG A 380 -0.03 20.75 -27.65
CA ARG A 380 -0.85 20.39 -28.81
C ARG A 380 -2.31 20.78 -28.63
N HIS A 381 -2.84 20.57 -27.43
CA HIS A 381 -4.24 20.87 -27.13
C HIS A 381 -4.41 21.49 -25.75
N VAL A 382 -5.38 22.39 -25.64
CA VAL A 382 -5.93 22.87 -24.37
C VAL A 382 -7.43 22.71 -24.46
N ILE A 383 -8.01 21.89 -23.58
CA ILE A 383 -9.43 21.53 -23.63
C ILE A 383 -10.04 21.52 -22.23
N ALA A 384 -11.26 22.03 -22.11
CA ALA A 384 -12.04 21.88 -20.90
C ALA A 384 -12.57 20.43 -20.81
N ILE A 385 -12.50 19.86 -19.62
CA ILE A 385 -13.06 18.55 -19.25
C ILE A 385 -13.92 18.70 -18.00
N ALA A 386 -14.60 17.64 -17.57
CA ALA A 386 -15.52 17.69 -16.44
C ALA A 386 -14.87 18.28 -15.16
N ASN A 387 -13.60 17.96 -14.92
CA ASN A 387 -12.88 18.32 -13.68
C ASN A 387 -11.86 19.45 -13.85
N GLY A 388 -11.91 20.23 -14.93
CA GLY A 388 -11.01 21.37 -15.11
C GLY A 388 -10.62 21.65 -16.56
N VAL A 389 -9.42 22.22 -16.75
CA VAL A 389 -8.85 22.48 -18.08
C VAL A 389 -7.56 21.68 -18.24
N ALA A 390 -7.55 20.77 -19.21
CA ALA A 390 -6.41 19.93 -19.51
C ALA A 390 -5.50 20.59 -20.56
N VAL A 391 -4.19 20.49 -20.33
CA VAL A 391 -3.14 20.83 -21.30
C VAL A 391 -2.47 19.54 -21.72
N ALA A 392 -2.62 19.17 -22.99
CA ALA A 392 -2.01 17.98 -23.59
C ALA A 392 -0.85 18.37 -24.51
N ALA A 393 0.29 17.71 -24.33
CA ALA A 393 1.55 18.01 -24.99
C ALA A 393 2.32 16.72 -25.34
N GLU A 394 3.43 16.86 -26.07
CA GLU A 394 4.30 15.74 -26.46
C GLU A 394 5.01 15.06 -25.28
N ASN A 395 5.16 15.76 -24.16
CA ASN A 395 5.83 15.27 -22.96
C ASN A 395 5.33 16.02 -21.72
N PHE A 396 5.63 15.46 -20.55
CA PHE A 396 5.14 16.00 -19.28
C PHE A 396 5.64 17.42 -19.00
N TRP A 397 6.92 17.71 -19.28
CA TRP A 397 7.49 19.04 -19.04
C TRP A 397 6.73 20.13 -19.79
N SER A 398 6.46 19.90 -21.08
CA SER A 398 5.75 20.84 -21.94
C SER A 398 4.29 21.00 -21.49
N ALA A 399 3.62 19.91 -21.11
CA ALA A 399 2.27 19.95 -20.56
C ALA A 399 2.22 20.78 -19.26
N LEU A 400 3.18 20.57 -18.35
CA LEU A 400 3.28 21.30 -17.09
C LEU A 400 3.57 22.79 -17.30
N ARG A 401 4.52 23.14 -18.18
CA ARG A 401 4.79 24.54 -18.55
C ARG A 401 3.55 25.20 -19.15
N GLY A 402 2.87 24.52 -20.06
CA GLY A 402 1.62 25.02 -20.65
C GLY A 402 0.53 25.25 -19.61
N ARG A 403 0.35 24.33 -18.65
CA ARG A 403 -0.59 24.50 -17.54
C ARG A 403 -0.25 25.68 -16.65
N GLU A 404 1.03 25.94 -16.39
CA GLU A 404 1.44 27.11 -15.59
C GLU A 404 1.23 28.44 -16.32
N ALA A 405 1.26 28.43 -17.65
CA ALA A 405 0.93 29.59 -18.48
C ALA A 405 -0.58 29.79 -18.68
N LEU A 406 -1.41 28.83 -18.28
CA LEU A 406 -2.87 28.87 -18.41
C LEU A 406 -3.48 29.82 -17.37
N ARG A 407 -4.44 30.64 -17.79
CA ARG A 407 -5.20 31.52 -16.90
C ARG A 407 -6.64 31.02 -16.80
N VAL A 408 -7.05 30.59 -15.60
CA VAL A 408 -8.41 30.08 -15.36
C VAL A 408 -9.10 30.93 -14.29
N GLU A 409 -10.30 31.39 -14.60
CA GLU A 409 -11.23 31.93 -13.63
C GLU A 409 -12.17 30.81 -13.15
N TRP A 410 -12.22 30.63 -11.83
CA TRP A 410 -12.99 29.57 -11.19
C TRP A 410 -14.28 30.13 -10.60
N ASP A 411 -15.37 29.38 -10.74
CA ASP A 411 -16.46 29.47 -9.77
C ASP A 411 -16.04 28.70 -8.51
N ALA A 412 -16.14 29.35 -7.34
CA ALA A 412 -15.69 28.81 -6.08
C ALA A 412 -16.66 27.77 -5.49
N GLY A 413 -17.90 27.69 -5.98
CA GLY A 413 -18.92 26.79 -5.48
C GLY A 413 -19.32 27.05 -4.02
N GLU A 414 -20.09 26.12 -3.45
CA GLU A 414 -20.70 26.26 -2.12
C GLU A 414 -19.70 26.22 -0.95
N HIS A 415 -18.50 25.66 -1.15
CA HIS A 415 -17.52 25.45 -0.09
C HIS A 415 -16.48 26.58 0.04
N ALA A 416 -16.71 27.73 -0.60
CA ALA A 416 -15.78 28.87 -0.62
C ALA A 416 -15.30 29.36 0.77
N ARG A 417 -16.11 29.14 1.82
CA ARG A 417 -15.82 29.56 3.21
C ARG A 417 -15.54 28.39 4.17
N LEU A 418 -15.36 27.18 3.65
CA LEU A 418 -15.10 26.00 4.47
C LEU A 418 -13.74 26.13 5.20
N SER A 419 -13.66 25.62 6.44
CA SER A 419 -12.42 25.53 7.20
C SER A 419 -12.40 24.29 8.09
N SER A 420 -11.22 23.76 8.39
CA SER A 420 -11.07 22.62 9.31
C SER A 420 -11.66 22.90 10.69
N ALA A 421 -11.53 24.13 11.18
CA ALA A 421 -12.11 24.53 12.46
C ALA A 421 -13.65 24.45 12.45
N ARG A 422 -14.30 24.78 11.32
CA ARG A 422 -15.74 24.62 11.15
C ARG A 422 -16.13 23.13 11.12
N ILE A 423 -15.42 22.32 10.34
CA ILE A 423 -15.68 20.88 10.22
C ILE A 423 -15.56 20.19 11.58
N GLU A 424 -14.49 20.47 12.33
CA GLU A 424 -14.25 19.87 13.65
C GLU A 424 -15.34 20.26 14.67
N ARG A 425 -15.82 21.51 14.63
CA ARG A 425 -16.95 21.96 15.47
C ARG A 425 -18.25 21.25 15.10
N GLU A 426 -18.57 21.13 13.82
CA GLU A 426 -19.78 20.46 13.34
C GLU A 426 -19.79 18.97 13.71
N LEU A 427 -18.66 18.27 13.51
CA LEU A 427 -18.52 16.86 13.93
C LEU A 427 -18.62 16.70 15.45
N THR A 428 -18.05 17.61 16.23
CA THR A 428 -18.15 17.55 17.70
C THR A 428 -19.58 17.78 18.17
N ALA A 429 -20.24 18.85 17.70
CA ALA A 429 -21.62 19.18 18.07
C ALA A 429 -22.60 18.07 17.65
N ALA A 430 -22.30 17.37 16.56
CA ALA A 430 -23.10 16.25 16.09
C ALA A 430 -23.24 15.12 17.14
N LEU A 431 -22.27 14.97 18.05
CA LEU A 431 -22.29 13.95 19.10
C LEU A 431 -23.41 14.18 20.13
N ASP A 432 -23.97 15.39 20.24
CA ASP A 432 -25.06 15.68 21.18
C ASP A 432 -26.44 15.30 20.63
N ARG A 433 -26.51 14.98 19.33
CA ARG A 433 -27.74 14.52 18.67
C ARG A 433 -27.94 13.03 18.89
N LYS A 434 -29.20 12.59 18.78
CA LYS A 434 -29.54 11.16 18.75
C LYS A 434 -28.95 10.52 17.49
N GLY A 435 -28.21 9.44 17.64
CA GLY A 435 -27.68 8.66 16.51
C GLY A 435 -28.59 7.50 16.10
N ARG A 436 -28.37 6.99 14.89
CA ARG A 436 -28.86 5.68 14.44
C ARG A 436 -28.19 4.61 15.31
N VAL A 437 -29.00 3.71 15.87
CA VAL A 437 -28.50 2.56 16.61
C VAL A 437 -27.87 1.58 15.63
N VAL A 438 -26.58 1.31 15.81
CA VAL A 438 -25.86 0.30 15.02
C VAL A 438 -25.86 -1.03 15.77
N LYS A 439 -25.65 -0.98 17.08
CA LYS A 439 -25.66 -2.15 17.95
C LYS A 439 -26.21 -1.79 19.32
N ASP A 440 -26.97 -2.72 19.90
CA ASP A 440 -27.50 -2.59 21.24
C ASP A 440 -27.54 -3.95 21.93
N ARG A 441 -27.01 -4.01 23.15
CA ARG A 441 -27.04 -5.19 24.02
C ARG A 441 -27.19 -4.70 25.45
N GLY A 442 -28.20 -5.18 26.18
CA GLY A 442 -28.31 -4.92 27.62
C GLY A 442 -28.67 -3.49 28.05
N ASP A 443 -29.12 -2.63 27.13
CA ASP A 443 -29.58 -1.24 27.39
C ASP A 443 -28.55 -0.39 28.16
N ALA A 444 -27.41 -0.14 27.52
CA ALA A 444 -26.37 0.73 28.08
C ALA A 444 -26.88 2.15 28.43
N PRO A 445 -27.76 2.80 27.64
CA PRO A 445 -28.31 4.11 28.01
C PRO A 445 -29.01 4.11 29.36
N ARG A 446 -29.80 3.07 29.68
CA ARG A 446 -30.43 2.94 31.00
C ARG A 446 -29.39 2.71 32.09
N ALA A 447 -28.45 1.79 31.88
CA ALA A 447 -27.41 1.50 32.86
C ALA A 447 -26.54 2.72 33.19
N LEU A 448 -26.23 3.56 32.19
CA LEU A 448 -25.49 4.81 32.39
C LEU A 448 -26.27 5.86 33.21
N ARG A 449 -27.59 5.96 33.04
CA ARG A 449 -28.42 6.91 33.83
C ARG A 449 -28.45 6.60 35.33
N HIS A 450 -28.33 5.33 35.69
CA HIS A 450 -28.39 4.88 37.09
C HIS A 450 -27.00 4.65 37.71
N ALA A 451 -25.93 4.84 36.95
CA ALA A 451 -24.57 4.59 37.42
C ALA A 451 -24.06 5.71 38.32
N GLN A 452 -23.42 5.33 39.43
CA GLN A 452 -22.76 6.28 40.33
C GLN A 452 -21.40 6.75 39.82
N ARG A 453 -20.73 5.94 38.99
CA ARG A 453 -19.41 6.22 38.43
C ARG A 453 -19.49 6.14 36.92
N VAL A 454 -19.40 7.29 36.25
CA VAL A 454 -19.40 7.39 34.79
C VAL A 454 -18.13 8.09 34.33
N VAL A 455 -17.48 7.51 33.31
CA VAL A 455 -16.35 8.10 32.60
C VAL A 455 -16.83 8.50 31.22
N GLU A 456 -16.48 9.71 30.78
CA GLU A 456 -16.78 10.20 29.44
C GLU A 456 -15.54 10.85 28.82
N SER A 457 -15.30 10.56 27.54
CA SER A 457 -14.23 11.18 26.75
C SER A 457 -14.66 11.37 25.29
N VAL A 458 -14.12 12.40 24.64
CA VAL A 458 -14.31 12.67 23.20
C VAL A 458 -12.96 12.60 22.48
N TYR A 459 -12.91 11.84 21.40
CA TYR A 459 -11.75 11.64 20.53
C TYR A 459 -11.99 12.21 19.14
N ARG A 460 -10.93 12.70 18.49
CA ARG A 460 -10.99 13.32 17.16
C ARG A 460 -9.81 12.90 16.29
N THR A 461 -10.06 12.64 15.01
CA THR A 461 -9.00 12.49 14.00
C THR A 461 -9.28 13.38 12.78
N PRO A 462 -8.22 13.85 12.10
CA PRO A 462 -8.36 14.73 10.95
C PRO A 462 -8.55 13.94 9.65
N TYR A 463 -8.83 14.67 8.57
CA TYR A 463 -8.68 14.15 7.22
C TYR A 463 -7.20 13.81 6.95
N LEU A 464 -6.95 12.68 6.30
CA LEU A 464 -5.62 12.32 5.81
C LEU A 464 -5.63 12.02 4.32
N ALA A 465 -4.51 12.35 3.68
CA ALA A 465 -4.21 11.91 2.32
C ALA A 465 -3.53 10.54 2.34
N HIS A 466 -3.65 9.83 1.22
CA HIS A 466 -2.93 8.58 1.02
C HIS A 466 -1.44 8.80 0.86
N ALA A 467 -1.10 9.87 0.13
CA ALA A 467 0.25 10.29 -0.17
C ALA A 467 1.11 9.13 -0.73
N THR A 468 0.56 8.39 -1.71
CA THR A 468 1.30 7.38 -2.48
C THR A 468 2.55 8.03 -3.08
N ILE A 469 3.71 7.36 -3.14
CA ILE A 469 4.90 8.03 -3.70
C ILE A 469 4.71 8.26 -5.20
N GLU A 470 4.14 7.30 -5.92
CA GLU A 470 3.67 7.48 -7.30
C GLU A 470 2.35 8.27 -7.33
N PRO A 471 2.32 9.48 -7.91
CA PRO A 471 1.08 10.24 -8.10
C PRO A 471 0.10 9.52 -9.03
N MET A 472 -1.19 9.88 -8.95
CA MET A 472 -2.19 9.33 -9.86
C MET A 472 -1.84 9.55 -11.33
N ASN A 473 -2.01 8.49 -12.12
CA ASN A 473 -1.69 8.48 -13.54
C ASN A 473 -2.45 7.37 -14.25
N CYS A 474 -2.74 7.56 -15.54
CA CYS A 474 -3.38 6.58 -16.39
C CYS A 474 -3.08 6.88 -17.86
N VAL A 475 -2.87 5.84 -18.66
CA VAL A 475 -2.91 5.95 -20.13
C VAL A 475 -4.21 5.34 -20.63
N ALA A 476 -4.94 6.05 -21.48
CA ALA A 476 -6.11 5.53 -22.17
C ALA A 476 -5.97 5.70 -23.68
N HIS A 477 -6.53 4.76 -24.45
CA HIS A 477 -6.67 4.86 -25.89
C HIS A 477 -8.09 4.43 -26.30
N VAL A 478 -8.96 5.43 -26.50
CA VAL A 478 -10.35 5.23 -26.92
C VAL A 478 -10.42 5.29 -28.44
N ARG A 479 -10.83 4.20 -29.08
CA ARG A 479 -11.10 4.10 -30.51
C ARG A 479 -12.57 3.79 -30.73
N ARG A 480 -13.00 3.80 -31.99
CA ARG A 480 -14.41 3.55 -32.37
C ARG A 480 -14.92 2.18 -31.92
N ASP A 481 -14.06 1.15 -31.91
CA ASP A 481 -14.45 -0.25 -31.72
C ASP A 481 -13.70 -0.94 -30.57
N ALA A 482 -12.81 -0.23 -29.88
CA ALA A 482 -12.01 -0.76 -28.78
C ALA A 482 -11.51 0.36 -27.85
N CYS A 483 -11.27 0.01 -26.58
CA CYS A 483 -10.68 0.91 -25.59
C CYS A 483 -9.61 0.16 -24.79
N ASP A 484 -8.40 0.71 -24.72
CA ASP A 484 -7.34 0.20 -23.84
C ASP A 484 -7.08 1.19 -22.70
N VAL A 485 -6.86 0.66 -21.51
CA VAL A 485 -6.52 1.43 -20.30
C VAL A 485 -5.32 0.78 -19.62
N TRP A 486 -4.18 1.48 -19.58
CA TRP A 486 -3.01 1.06 -18.80
C TRP A 486 -2.97 1.83 -17.49
N VAL A 487 -3.06 1.10 -16.38
CA VAL A 487 -3.21 1.72 -15.07
C VAL A 487 -2.74 0.82 -13.95
N GLY A 488 -2.05 1.39 -12.97
CA GLY A 488 -1.91 0.79 -11.65
C GLY A 488 -3.21 1.02 -10.86
N THR A 489 -4.14 0.07 -10.90
CA THR A 489 -5.46 0.15 -10.25
C THR A 489 -5.60 -0.92 -9.17
N GLN A 490 -6.36 -0.63 -8.13
CA GLN A 490 -6.83 -1.63 -7.17
C GLN A 490 -8.19 -2.20 -7.56
N HIS A 491 -8.90 -1.62 -8.53
CA HIS A 491 -10.27 -2.01 -8.87
C HIS A 491 -10.47 -2.15 -10.39
N GLN A 492 -10.06 -3.31 -10.91
CA GLN A 492 -10.09 -3.64 -12.33
C GLN A 492 -11.51 -3.59 -12.92
N SER A 493 -12.50 -4.10 -12.18
CA SER A 493 -13.90 -4.13 -12.67
C SER A 493 -14.49 -2.74 -12.85
N ASP A 494 -14.38 -1.85 -11.86
CA ASP A 494 -14.84 -0.46 -11.99
C ASP A 494 -14.04 0.33 -13.01
N THR A 495 -12.74 0.07 -13.13
CA THR A 495 -11.92 0.66 -14.20
C THR A 495 -12.50 0.29 -15.58
N GLN A 496 -12.86 -0.99 -15.78
CA GLN A 496 -13.49 -1.45 -17.03
C GLN A 496 -14.90 -0.86 -17.22
N GLU A 497 -15.70 -0.75 -16.15
CA GLU A 497 -17.04 -0.15 -16.18
C GLU A 497 -16.99 1.33 -16.60
N VAL A 498 -16.13 2.12 -15.95
CA VAL A 498 -15.95 3.54 -16.26
C VAL A 498 -15.45 3.72 -17.69
N ALA A 499 -14.51 2.89 -18.14
CA ALA A 499 -14.03 2.89 -19.52
C ALA A 499 -15.12 2.53 -20.53
N ALA A 500 -15.92 1.49 -20.27
CA ALA A 500 -17.05 1.10 -21.12
C ALA A 500 -18.06 2.24 -21.26
N ARG A 501 -18.44 2.86 -20.14
CA ARG A 501 -19.39 3.97 -20.10
C ARG A 501 -18.87 5.21 -20.84
N ILE A 502 -17.64 5.65 -20.58
CA ILE A 502 -17.07 6.85 -21.21
C ILE A 502 -16.81 6.60 -22.70
N ALA A 503 -16.29 5.43 -23.07
CA ALA A 503 -16.07 5.08 -24.47
C ALA A 503 -17.38 4.86 -25.25
N GLY A 504 -18.48 4.51 -24.57
CA GLY A 504 -19.72 4.10 -25.22
C GLY A 504 -19.61 2.71 -25.86
N LEU A 505 -18.82 1.82 -25.24
CA LEU A 505 -18.51 0.49 -25.74
C LEU A 505 -18.94 -0.60 -24.75
N PRO A 506 -19.30 -1.81 -25.20
CA PRO A 506 -19.50 -2.93 -24.27
C PRO A 506 -18.18 -3.34 -23.62
N LYS A 507 -18.23 -3.88 -22.39
CA LYS A 507 -17.04 -4.32 -21.63
C LYS A 507 -16.11 -5.25 -22.40
N SER A 508 -16.65 -6.10 -23.29
CA SER A 508 -15.85 -7.01 -24.14
C SER A 508 -14.92 -6.30 -25.14
N LYS A 509 -15.12 -5.00 -25.37
CA LYS A 509 -14.26 -4.14 -26.20
C LYS A 509 -13.31 -3.28 -25.36
N VAL A 510 -13.33 -3.41 -24.03
CA VAL A 510 -12.50 -2.68 -23.09
C VAL A 510 -11.45 -3.61 -22.50
N ARG A 511 -10.17 -3.22 -22.64
CA ARG A 511 -9.03 -3.94 -22.07
C ARG A 511 -8.39 -3.10 -20.97
N VAL A 512 -8.31 -3.67 -19.77
CA VAL A 512 -7.60 -3.08 -18.63
C VAL A 512 -6.25 -3.79 -18.48
N HIS A 513 -5.18 -3.06 -18.77
CA HIS A 513 -3.80 -3.51 -18.65
C HIS A 513 -3.26 -3.14 -17.27
N THR A 514 -3.42 -4.03 -16.30
CA THR A 514 -3.01 -3.77 -14.91
C THR A 514 -1.49 -3.62 -14.81
N GLN A 515 -1.04 -2.54 -14.18
CA GLN A 515 0.37 -2.23 -13.92
C GLN A 515 0.68 -2.32 -12.42
N PHE A 516 1.96 -2.37 -12.06
CA PHE A 516 2.39 -2.22 -10.66
C PHE A 516 2.03 -0.83 -10.13
N LEU A 517 1.87 -0.74 -8.81
CA LEU A 517 1.46 0.47 -8.11
C LEU A 517 2.58 0.96 -7.19
N GLY A 518 3.02 2.20 -7.31
CA GLY A 518 3.95 2.86 -6.40
C GLY A 518 3.28 3.37 -5.11
N GLY A 519 2.49 2.48 -4.50
CA GLY A 519 1.56 2.76 -3.40
C GLY A 519 0.12 2.87 -3.89
N GLY A 520 -0.79 2.25 -3.15
CA GLY A 520 -2.25 2.37 -3.33
C GLY A 520 -2.89 2.91 -2.06
N PHE A 521 -2.80 2.13 -0.98
CA PHE A 521 -3.36 2.47 0.34
C PHE A 521 -4.86 2.79 0.32
N GLY A 522 -5.56 2.34 -0.74
CA GLY A 522 -6.97 2.62 -1.02
C GLY A 522 -7.21 3.74 -2.04
N ARG A 523 -6.23 4.64 -2.28
CA ARG A 523 -6.35 5.72 -3.29
C ARG A 523 -6.70 5.23 -4.69
N ARG A 524 -6.14 4.08 -5.07
CA ARG A 524 -6.24 3.51 -6.41
C ARG A 524 -7.42 2.54 -6.56
N LEU A 525 -8.32 2.48 -5.58
CA LEU A 525 -9.68 1.93 -5.79
C LEU A 525 -10.53 2.89 -6.62
N GLU A 526 -10.22 4.18 -6.54
CA GLU A 526 -10.91 5.26 -7.21
C GLU A 526 -10.54 5.33 -8.69
N THR A 527 -11.46 5.84 -9.52
CA THR A 527 -11.33 5.86 -10.98
C THR A 527 -11.38 7.28 -11.57
N ASP A 528 -11.27 8.31 -10.72
CA ASP A 528 -11.33 9.72 -11.13
C ASP A 528 -10.24 10.11 -12.13
N PHE A 529 -8.99 9.71 -11.88
CA PHE A 529 -7.87 9.95 -12.80
C PHE A 529 -7.92 9.07 -14.08
N VAL A 530 -8.64 7.95 -14.03
CA VAL A 530 -8.90 7.09 -15.20
C VAL A 530 -9.92 7.75 -16.12
N ALA A 531 -10.99 8.31 -15.54
CA ALA A 531 -12.00 9.06 -16.26
C ALA A 531 -11.40 10.25 -17.03
N GLU A 532 -10.50 11.02 -16.41
CA GLU A 532 -9.78 12.10 -17.09
C GLU A 532 -9.02 11.60 -18.34
N ALA A 533 -8.28 10.50 -18.23
CA ALA A 533 -7.52 9.96 -19.38
C ALA A 533 -8.45 9.48 -20.50
N LEU A 534 -9.57 8.84 -20.16
CA LEU A 534 -10.58 8.37 -21.10
C LEU A 534 -11.29 9.52 -21.82
N GLU A 535 -11.73 10.55 -21.08
CA GLU A 535 -12.36 11.74 -21.64
C GLU A 535 -11.44 12.44 -22.64
N LEU A 536 -10.16 12.63 -22.26
CA LEU A 536 -9.18 13.26 -23.12
C LEU A 536 -8.86 12.43 -24.36
N SER A 537 -8.62 11.13 -24.20
CA SER A 537 -8.34 10.25 -25.35
C SER A 537 -9.52 10.21 -26.32
N LYS A 538 -10.76 10.14 -25.79
CA LYS A 538 -11.96 10.19 -26.62
C LYS A 538 -12.11 11.52 -27.36
N ALA A 539 -11.84 12.64 -26.69
CA ALA A 539 -11.96 13.97 -27.27
C ALA A 539 -10.89 14.25 -28.35
N LEU A 540 -9.67 13.72 -28.16
CA LEU A 540 -8.53 13.98 -29.05
C LEU A 540 -8.32 12.91 -30.13
N GLY A 541 -8.93 11.72 -29.99
CA GLY A 541 -8.80 10.62 -30.95
C GLY A 541 -7.42 9.95 -30.96
N VAL A 542 -6.60 10.18 -29.93
CA VAL A 542 -5.24 9.64 -29.78
C VAL A 542 -5.07 9.05 -28.37
N PRO A 543 -4.06 8.19 -28.13
CA PRO A 543 -3.74 7.79 -26.76
C PRO A 543 -3.34 9.00 -25.91
N VAL A 544 -3.81 9.05 -24.67
CA VAL A 544 -3.49 10.13 -23.72
C VAL A 544 -3.06 9.55 -22.38
N GLN A 545 -1.89 9.97 -21.91
CA GLN A 545 -1.42 9.74 -20.55
C GLN A 545 -1.76 10.95 -19.68
N VAL A 546 -2.62 10.77 -18.69
CA VAL A 546 -2.81 11.76 -17.63
C VAL A 546 -1.80 11.49 -16.52
N ILE A 547 -1.11 12.54 -16.06
CA ILE A 547 -0.24 12.51 -14.89
C ILE A 547 -0.64 13.63 -13.95
N TRP A 548 -0.94 13.29 -12.71
CA TRP A 548 -1.20 14.27 -11.65
C TRP A 548 0.14 14.75 -11.06
N THR A 549 0.22 16.04 -10.75
CA THR A 549 1.32 16.52 -9.91
C THR A 549 1.06 16.14 -8.45
N ARG A 550 2.10 16.10 -7.61
CA ARG A 550 1.93 15.89 -6.16
C ARG A 550 0.98 16.89 -5.52
N THR A 551 0.99 18.13 -5.98
CA THR A 551 0.05 19.15 -5.50
C THR A 551 -1.38 18.83 -5.89
N ASP A 552 -1.62 18.31 -7.10
CA ASP A 552 -2.95 17.86 -7.48
C ASP A 552 -3.38 16.67 -6.61
N ASP A 553 -2.48 15.69 -6.44
CA ASP A 553 -2.70 14.47 -5.67
C ASP A 553 -3.10 14.76 -4.22
N LEU A 554 -2.41 15.69 -3.55
CA LEU A 554 -2.73 16.06 -2.16
C LEU A 554 -3.96 16.96 -2.04
N LYS A 555 -4.23 17.83 -3.02
CA LYS A 555 -5.37 18.78 -2.99
C LYS A 555 -6.69 18.20 -3.50
N HIS A 556 -6.64 17.10 -4.23
CA HIS A 556 -7.79 16.44 -4.85
C HIS A 556 -7.82 14.93 -4.54
N ASP A 557 -7.29 14.55 -3.38
CA ASP A 557 -7.36 13.17 -2.88
C ASP A 557 -8.83 12.77 -2.58
N LYS A 558 -9.06 11.48 -2.38
CA LYS A 558 -10.24 10.94 -1.69
C LYS A 558 -9.84 10.67 -0.24
N TYR A 559 -9.95 11.69 0.60
CA TYR A 559 -9.34 11.66 1.93
C TYR A 559 -9.90 10.56 2.84
N ARG A 560 -9.08 10.04 3.76
CA ARG A 560 -9.64 9.41 4.97
C ARG A 560 -10.53 10.45 5.64
N PRO A 561 -11.80 10.16 5.97
CA PRO A 561 -12.66 11.14 6.60
C PRO A 561 -12.17 11.53 7.99
N ALA A 562 -12.31 12.82 8.32
CA ALA A 562 -12.28 13.27 9.70
C ALA A 562 -13.49 12.71 10.47
N HIS A 563 -13.31 12.40 11.74
CA HIS A 563 -14.39 11.89 12.60
C HIS A 563 -14.26 12.43 14.02
N ALA A 564 -15.37 12.38 14.76
CA ALA A 564 -15.38 12.56 16.20
C ALA A 564 -16.12 11.39 16.86
N MET A 565 -15.65 10.94 18.02
CA MET A 565 -16.27 9.86 18.78
C MET A 565 -16.37 10.23 20.25
N ARG A 566 -17.56 10.09 20.83
CA ARG A 566 -17.78 10.14 22.28
C ARG A 566 -17.89 8.71 22.80
N ILE A 567 -17.18 8.38 23.87
CA ILE A 567 -17.32 7.13 24.61
C ILE A 567 -17.70 7.47 26.05
N MET A 568 -18.72 6.78 26.55
CA MET A 568 -19.18 6.80 27.94
C MET A 568 -19.17 5.38 28.50
N ALA A 569 -18.69 5.20 29.72
CA ALA A 569 -18.80 3.93 30.41
C ALA A 569 -19.13 4.11 31.89
N SER A 570 -19.99 3.23 32.41
CA SER A 570 -20.15 3.09 33.86
C SER A 570 -19.17 2.06 34.40
N LEU A 571 -18.65 2.30 35.60
CA LEU A 571 -17.74 1.40 36.28
C LEU A 571 -18.45 0.67 37.42
N ASP A 572 -18.22 -0.64 37.54
CA ASP A 572 -18.62 -1.42 38.71
C ASP A 572 -17.72 -1.15 39.93
N GLU A 573 -17.99 -1.82 41.04
CA GLU A 573 -17.23 -1.67 42.29
C GLU A 573 -15.75 -2.06 42.13
N ASN A 574 -15.44 -2.95 41.19
CA ASN A 574 -14.08 -3.40 40.85
C ASN A 574 -13.42 -2.54 39.76
N GLY A 575 -14.05 -1.44 39.35
CA GLY A 575 -13.56 -0.56 38.30
C GLY A 575 -13.65 -1.15 36.89
N ARG A 576 -14.46 -2.19 36.66
CA ARG A 576 -14.69 -2.79 35.32
C ARG A 576 -15.86 -2.09 34.62
N PRO A 577 -15.86 -2.00 33.27
CA PRO A 577 -16.97 -1.41 32.54
C PRO A 577 -18.24 -2.27 32.64
N ALA A 578 -19.28 -1.75 33.28
CA ALA A 578 -20.59 -2.39 33.37
C ALA A 578 -21.45 -2.05 32.14
N ALA A 579 -21.49 -0.77 31.78
CA ALA A 579 -22.10 -0.28 30.54
C ALA A 579 -21.08 0.49 29.71
N TRP A 580 -21.17 0.36 28.39
CA TRP A 580 -20.36 1.07 27.41
C TRP A 580 -21.28 1.63 26.33
N MET A 581 -21.19 2.94 26.09
CA MET A 581 -21.89 3.60 25.00
C MET A 581 -20.89 4.41 24.19
N MET A 582 -20.87 4.20 22.89
CA MET A 582 -20.10 5.03 21.96
C MET A 582 -21.01 5.64 20.90
N ARG A 583 -20.75 6.91 20.59
CA ARG A 583 -21.42 7.64 19.51
C ARG A 583 -20.38 8.22 18.58
N ILE A 584 -20.55 7.96 17.29
CA ILE A 584 -19.62 8.34 16.22
C ILE A 584 -20.30 9.35 15.33
N ALA A 585 -19.65 10.49 15.07
CA ALA A 585 -20.06 11.48 14.08
C ALA A 585 -19.10 11.47 12.90
N GLY A 586 -19.63 11.27 11.69
CA GLY A 586 -18.86 11.19 10.45
C GLY A 586 -19.60 10.48 9.31
N SER A 587 -18.91 10.29 8.19
CA SER A 587 -19.43 9.52 7.04
C SER A 587 -19.66 8.04 7.39
N GLU A 588 -20.28 7.27 6.49
CA GLU A 588 -20.51 5.82 6.69
C GLU A 588 -19.21 5.03 6.89
N PHE A 589 -18.09 5.46 6.30
CA PHE A 589 -16.76 4.86 6.56
C PHE A 589 -16.36 4.78 8.03
N ALA A 590 -16.97 5.59 8.90
CA ALA A 590 -16.67 5.62 10.33
C ALA A 590 -17.17 4.37 11.09
N LEU A 591 -17.98 3.51 10.47
CA LEU A 591 -18.55 2.32 11.09
C LEU A 591 -17.71 1.06 10.95
N GLU A 592 -16.69 1.07 10.10
CA GLU A 592 -15.81 -0.08 9.98
C GLU A 592 -14.88 -0.19 11.19
N GLY A 593 -14.75 -1.40 11.76
CA GLY A 593 -13.94 -1.62 12.96
C GLY A 593 -14.47 -0.83 14.15
N ILE A 594 -15.73 -1.04 14.54
CA ILE A 594 -16.29 -0.46 15.77
C ILE A 594 -16.37 -1.49 16.90
N GLU A 595 -15.95 -2.74 16.65
CA GLU A 595 -16.08 -3.80 17.64
C GLU A 595 -15.28 -3.50 18.91
N VAL A 596 -15.93 -3.69 20.06
CA VAL A 596 -15.31 -3.66 21.38
C VAL A 596 -15.01 -5.09 21.81
N PRO A 597 -13.73 -5.51 21.89
CA PRO A 597 -13.37 -6.90 22.21
C PRO A 597 -13.48 -7.23 23.70
N TYR A 598 -13.72 -6.22 24.54
CA TYR A 598 -13.76 -6.33 26.00
C TYR A 598 -15.12 -6.80 26.51
N ALA A 599 -15.10 -7.59 27.59
CA ALA A 599 -16.31 -7.98 28.30
C ALA A 599 -17.00 -6.76 28.93
N VAL A 600 -18.18 -6.42 28.42
CA VAL A 600 -19.08 -5.37 28.94
C VAL A 600 -20.49 -5.94 29.00
N GLN A 601 -21.25 -5.69 30.08
CA GLN A 601 -22.60 -6.26 30.20
C GLN A 601 -23.58 -5.56 29.25
N ALA A 602 -23.61 -4.24 29.29
CA ALA A 602 -24.45 -3.42 28.43
C ALA A 602 -23.60 -2.64 27.41
N LEU A 603 -23.90 -2.74 26.12
CA LEU A 603 -23.18 -2.11 25.02
C LEU A 603 -24.16 -1.37 24.10
N ARG A 604 -23.83 -0.13 23.74
CA ARG A 604 -24.56 0.67 22.76
C ARG A 604 -23.60 1.36 21.80
N GLU A 605 -23.84 1.18 20.51
CA GLU A 605 -23.09 1.84 19.44
C GLU A 605 -24.07 2.68 18.60
N GLU A 606 -23.78 3.97 18.47
CA GLU A 606 -24.61 4.92 17.72
C GLU A 606 -23.81 5.67 16.67
N HIS A 607 -24.46 5.97 15.55
CA HIS A 607 -23.89 6.72 14.45
C HIS A 607 -24.73 7.95 14.13
N VAL A 608 -24.07 9.09 14.05
CA VAL A 608 -24.63 10.33 13.55
C VAL A 608 -23.98 10.61 12.20
N LYS A 609 -24.68 10.25 11.12
CA LYS A 609 -24.21 10.46 9.75
C LYS A 609 -23.98 11.95 9.50
N ILE A 610 -22.77 12.30 9.08
CA ILE A 610 -22.39 13.63 8.57
C ILE A 610 -21.81 13.42 7.19
N GLU A 611 -22.41 14.06 6.19
CA GLU A 611 -21.82 14.10 4.85
C GLU A 611 -20.55 14.94 4.89
N SER A 612 -19.49 14.40 4.29
CA SER A 612 -18.20 15.09 4.23
C SER A 612 -18.25 16.17 3.14
N PRO A 613 -17.87 17.43 3.44
CA PRO A 613 -17.76 18.47 2.42
C PRO A 613 -16.52 18.29 1.51
N LEU A 614 -15.62 17.37 1.86
CA LEU A 614 -14.51 16.94 1.01
C LEU A 614 -14.77 15.53 0.49
N PRO A 615 -14.33 15.17 -0.73
CA PRO A 615 -14.36 13.79 -1.19
C PRO A 615 -13.60 12.86 -0.24
N THR A 616 -14.20 11.72 0.07
CA THR A 616 -13.62 10.72 0.99
C THR A 616 -13.50 9.38 0.29
N GLY A 617 -12.48 8.61 0.68
CA GLY A 617 -12.24 7.26 0.16
C GLY A 617 -11.66 6.35 1.23
N TYR A 618 -11.49 5.08 0.86
CA TYR A 618 -10.82 4.09 1.71
C TYR A 618 -9.36 4.47 1.87
N TRP A 619 -8.92 4.70 3.10
CA TRP A 619 -7.50 4.81 3.47
C TRP A 619 -7.09 3.54 4.21
N ARG A 620 -5.81 3.15 4.18
CA ARG A 620 -5.33 1.87 4.76
C ARG A 620 -5.90 1.64 6.18
N SER A 621 -6.63 0.54 6.36
CA SER A 621 -7.35 0.16 7.60
C SER A 621 -8.65 0.91 7.88
N VAL A 622 -9.18 1.60 6.87
CA VAL A 622 -10.53 2.19 6.78
C VAL A 622 -10.97 2.86 8.09
N GLY A 623 -12.13 2.48 8.64
CA GLY A 623 -12.65 3.01 9.90
C GLY A 623 -11.89 2.52 11.13
N ALA A 624 -11.24 1.36 11.08
CA ALA A 624 -10.48 0.82 12.22
C ALA A 624 -9.37 1.80 12.66
N SER A 625 -8.71 2.46 11.69
CA SER A 625 -7.67 3.48 11.96
C SER A 625 -8.14 4.66 12.81
N ASN A 626 -9.44 4.94 12.79
CA ASN A 626 -10.11 5.98 13.55
C ASN A 626 -10.60 5.45 14.90
N ASN A 627 -11.24 4.28 14.88
CA ASN A 627 -11.97 3.75 16.02
C ASN A 627 -11.07 3.09 17.07
N ALA A 628 -10.02 2.37 16.64
CA ALA A 628 -9.07 1.75 17.56
C ALA A 628 -8.38 2.81 18.45
N PHE A 629 -8.07 4.00 17.90
CA PHE A 629 -7.50 5.10 18.69
C PHE A 629 -8.38 5.48 19.88
N ALA A 630 -9.68 5.66 19.66
CA ALA A 630 -10.60 6.04 20.72
C ALA A 630 -10.84 4.89 21.72
N ILE A 631 -11.10 3.68 21.22
CA ILE A 631 -11.42 2.50 22.06
C ILE A 631 -10.22 2.15 22.95
N GLU A 632 -9.02 2.06 22.39
CA GLU A 632 -7.83 1.63 23.13
C GLU A 632 -7.23 2.69 24.04
N CYS A 633 -7.46 3.98 23.77
CA CYS A 633 -7.15 5.03 24.74
C CYS A 633 -8.19 5.08 25.86
N PHE A 634 -9.47 4.82 25.58
CA PHE A 634 -10.52 4.88 26.60
C PHE A 634 -10.44 3.71 27.58
N ILE A 635 -10.16 2.49 27.10
CA ILE A 635 -9.93 1.33 27.98
C ILE A 635 -8.69 1.54 28.89
N ASP A 636 -7.66 2.22 28.40
CA ASP A 636 -6.49 2.62 29.20
C ASP A 636 -6.88 3.60 30.30
N GLU A 637 -7.67 4.61 29.94
CA GLU A 637 -8.23 5.60 30.87
C GLU A 637 -9.08 4.97 31.99
N MET A 638 -9.75 3.85 31.71
CA MET A 638 -10.48 3.09 32.73
C MET A 638 -9.54 2.27 33.62
N ALA A 639 -8.50 1.65 33.06
CA ALA A 639 -7.48 0.93 33.85
C ALA A 639 -6.83 1.84 34.90
N ILE A 640 -6.44 3.06 34.49
CA ILE A 640 -5.84 4.06 35.38
C ILE A 640 -6.80 4.47 36.50
N ARG A 641 -8.08 4.73 36.17
CA ARG A 641 -9.10 5.08 37.17
C ARG A 641 -9.41 3.93 38.14
N ALA A 642 -9.30 2.69 37.67
CA ALA A 642 -9.42 1.51 38.51
C ALA A 642 -8.17 1.27 39.39
N GLY A 643 -7.08 2.03 39.20
CA GLY A 643 -5.81 1.80 39.89
C GLY A 643 -5.16 0.48 39.51
N ARG A 644 -5.42 -0.02 38.30
CA ARG A 644 -4.94 -1.33 37.82
C ARG A 644 -3.93 -1.16 36.69
N ASP A 645 -2.98 -2.08 36.64
CA ASP A 645 -2.03 -2.16 35.52
C ASP A 645 -2.80 -2.30 34.17
N PRO A 646 -2.45 -1.52 33.14
CA PRO A 646 -3.16 -1.53 31.85
C PRO A 646 -3.15 -2.87 31.10
N LEU A 647 -2.11 -3.70 31.25
CA LEU A 647 -2.05 -5.03 30.65
C LEU A 647 -3.01 -5.97 31.37
N GLU A 648 -2.87 -6.07 32.70
CA GLU A 648 -3.70 -6.94 33.54
C GLU A 648 -5.18 -6.58 33.47
N TYR A 649 -5.49 -5.29 33.37
CA TYR A 649 -6.86 -4.81 33.22
C TYR A 649 -7.50 -5.33 31.92
N ARG A 650 -6.80 -5.21 30.78
CA ARG A 650 -7.28 -5.70 29.49
C ARG A 650 -7.38 -7.22 29.48
N LEU A 651 -6.38 -7.94 29.99
CA LEU A 651 -6.40 -9.41 30.05
C LEU A 651 -7.61 -9.94 30.83
N ALA A 652 -7.96 -9.31 31.96
CA ALA A 652 -9.14 -9.67 32.73
C ALA A 652 -10.45 -9.46 31.94
N LEU A 653 -10.53 -8.42 31.11
CA LEU A 653 -11.69 -8.14 30.26
C LEU A 653 -11.74 -8.99 28.99
N LEU A 654 -10.62 -9.59 28.58
CA LEU A 654 -10.48 -10.47 27.42
C LEU A 654 -10.62 -11.96 27.77
N ALA A 655 -11.12 -12.31 28.96
CA ALA A 655 -11.29 -13.70 29.39
C ALA A 655 -12.15 -14.55 28.42
N LYS A 656 -13.07 -13.92 27.68
CA LYS A 656 -13.90 -14.57 26.65
C LYS A 656 -13.35 -14.41 25.21
N ALA A 657 -12.16 -13.84 25.06
CA ALA A 657 -11.49 -13.57 23.80
C ALA A 657 -10.04 -14.11 23.84
N PRO A 658 -9.84 -15.45 23.92
CA PRO A 658 -8.53 -16.05 24.19
C PRO A 658 -7.46 -15.70 23.14
N ARG A 659 -7.83 -15.53 21.86
CA ARG A 659 -6.89 -15.06 20.80
C ARG A 659 -6.34 -13.67 21.09
N HIS A 660 -7.21 -12.73 21.49
CA HIS A 660 -6.82 -11.38 21.89
C HIS A 660 -5.92 -11.40 23.12
N ALA A 661 -6.30 -12.16 24.14
CA ALA A 661 -5.51 -12.30 25.36
C ALA A 661 -4.13 -12.91 25.08
N ALA A 662 -4.03 -13.90 24.18
CA ALA A 662 -2.77 -14.53 23.80
C ALA A 662 -1.83 -13.56 23.09
N VAL A 663 -2.31 -12.85 22.06
CA VAL A 663 -1.51 -11.87 21.32
C VAL A 663 -1.07 -10.71 22.21
N LEU A 664 -1.98 -10.17 23.04
CA LEU A 664 -1.68 -9.08 23.98
C LEU A 664 -0.62 -9.50 25.01
N ARG A 665 -0.78 -10.68 25.62
CA ARG A 665 0.18 -11.22 26.60
C ARG A 665 1.55 -11.39 25.96
N TYR A 666 1.61 -12.01 24.79
CA TYR A 666 2.86 -12.25 24.07
C TYR A 666 3.58 -10.95 23.73
N ALA A 667 2.87 -9.92 23.27
CA ALA A 667 3.47 -8.60 23.02
C ALA A 667 4.01 -7.96 24.30
N GLY A 668 3.26 -8.04 25.41
CA GLY A 668 3.69 -7.56 26.73
C GLY A 668 4.96 -8.24 27.23
N GLU A 669 5.03 -9.57 27.14
CA GLU A 669 6.20 -10.38 27.51
C GLU A 669 7.43 -10.00 26.67
N ARG A 670 7.29 -9.94 25.33
CA ARG A 670 8.39 -9.58 24.42
C ARG A 670 8.88 -8.15 24.60
N ALA A 671 7.99 -7.25 25.03
CA ALA A 671 8.36 -5.87 25.35
C ALA A 671 8.98 -5.70 26.74
N GLY A 672 8.96 -6.74 27.58
CA GLY A 672 9.38 -6.63 28.99
C GLY A 672 8.47 -5.67 29.77
N TRP A 673 7.15 -5.80 29.61
CA TRP A 673 6.19 -4.98 30.36
C TRP A 673 6.48 -5.03 31.87
N GLY A 674 6.46 -3.88 32.53
CA GLY A 674 6.83 -3.73 33.95
C GLY A 674 8.34 -3.59 34.22
N ALA A 675 9.24 -3.89 33.27
CA ALA A 675 10.67 -3.65 33.45
C ALA A 675 10.99 -2.14 33.49
N PRO A 676 11.99 -1.70 34.27
CA PRO A 676 12.34 -0.28 34.36
C PRO A 676 12.81 0.28 33.01
N LEU A 677 12.57 1.58 32.81
CA LEU A 677 12.99 2.35 31.63
C LEU A 677 13.85 3.54 32.06
N LYS A 678 14.56 4.14 31.10
CA LYS A 678 15.23 5.43 31.31
C LYS A 678 14.22 6.49 31.74
N ALA A 679 14.64 7.41 32.62
CA ALA A 679 13.80 8.52 33.06
C ALA A 679 13.23 9.30 31.86
N GLY A 680 11.98 9.74 31.96
CA GLY A 680 11.27 10.42 30.87
C GLY A 680 10.80 9.50 29.74
N SER A 681 10.86 8.17 29.93
CA SER A 681 10.32 7.19 28.99
C SER A 681 9.25 6.31 29.63
N ALA A 682 8.30 5.85 28.83
CA ALA A 682 7.24 4.95 29.28
C ALA A 682 6.81 3.99 28.16
N ARG A 683 6.07 2.96 28.55
CA ARG A 683 5.39 2.03 27.65
C ARG A 683 3.90 2.32 27.61
N GLY A 684 3.31 2.10 26.44
CA GLY A 684 1.87 2.01 26.24
C GLY A 684 1.55 0.84 25.34
N LEU A 685 0.35 0.29 25.49
CA LEU A 685 -0.08 -0.88 24.74
C LEU A 685 -1.49 -0.71 24.17
N ALA A 686 -1.79 -1.51 23.16
CA ALA A 686 -3.10 -1.64 22.53
C ALA A 686 -3.23 -3.04 21.90
N VAL A 687 -4.45 -3.57 21.84
CA VAL A 687 -4.79 -4.80 21.11
C VAL A 687 -6.08 -4.58 20.32
N TYR A 688 -6.14 -5.10 19.10
CA TYR A 688 -7.31 -4.90 18.24
C TYR A 688 -7.42 -6.00 17.18
N GLU A 689 -8.66 -6.38 16.85
CA GLU A 689 -8.94 -7.27 15.72
C GLU A 689 -9.47 -6.47 14.54
N SER A 690 -8.90 -6.71 13.36
CA SER A 690 -9.46 -6.23 12.10
C SER A 690 -9.07 -7.18 10.97
N PHE A 691 -9.93 -7.31 9.96
CA PHE A 691 -9.70 -8.17 8.80
C PHE A 691 -9.40 -9.65 9.16
N GLY A 692 -9.92 -10.13 10.30
CA GLY A 692 -9.75 -11.48 10.84
C GLY A 692 -8.44 -11.73 11.60
N SER A 693 -7.55 -10.74 11.65
CA SER A 693 -6.29 -10.82 12.38
C SER A 693 -6.34 -10.03 13.66
N VAL A 694 -5.78 -10.60 14.71
CA VAL A 694 -5.63 -9.96 16.02
C VAL A 694 -4.20 -9.45 16.13
N VAL A 695 -4.02 -8.16 16.43
CA VAL A 695 -2.71 -7.55 16.59
C VAL A 695 -2.62 -6.87 17.96
N ALA A 696 -1.48 -7.00 18.62
CA ALA A 696 -1.14 -6.19 19.78
C ALA A 696 0.21 -5.49 19.57
N GLN A 697 0.29 -4.26 20.06
CA GLN A 697 1.52 -3.47 20.02
C GLN A 697 1.83 -2.90 21.39
N VAL A 698 3.11 -2.91 21.73
CA VAL A 698 3.68 -2.17 22.86
C VAL A 698 4.65 -1.15 22.29
N VAL A 699 4.43 0.12 22.61
CA VAL A 699 5.25 1.24 22.18
C VAL A 699 6.05 1.76 23.38
N GLU A 700 7.37 1.84 23.22
CA GLU A 700 8.26 2.57 24.11
C GLU A 700 8.52 3.96 23.53
N ALA A 701 8.17 4.99 24.29
CA ALA A 701 8.35 6.38 23.88
C ALA A 701 9.08 7.19 24.96
N SER A 702 9.89 8.15 24.52
CA SER A 702 10.56 9.13 25.37
C SER A 702 10.09 10.55 25.04
N ILE A 703 10.08 11.41 26.06
CA ILE A 703 9.72 12.82 25.92
C ILE A 703 10.96 13.69 26.10
N VAL A 704 11.32 14.44 25.08
CA VAL A 704 12.48 15.34 25.09
C VAL A 704 12.00 16.74 24.69
N GLN A 705 12.00 17.69 25.63
CA GLN A 705 11.57 19.08 25.37
C GLN A 705 10.19 19.16 24.67
N GLU A 706 9.20 18.44 25.20
CA GLU A 706 7.85 18.27 24.61
C GLU A 706 7.80 17.54 23.25
N ALA A 707 8.92 17.11 22.68
CA ALA A 707 8.92 16.24 21.51
C ALA A 707 8.68 14.79 21.92
N ILE A 708 7.76 14.14 21.21
CA ILE A 708 7.46 12.70 21.36
C ILE A 708 8.43 11.93 20.45
N ARG A 709 9.31 11.12 21.04
CA ARG A 709 10.20 10.22 20.31
C ARG A 709 9.78 8.78 20.53
N VAL A 710 9.54 8.04 19.45
CA VAL A 710 9.28 6.60 19.52
C VAL A 710 10.61 5.88 19.44
N GLU A 711 10.93 5.09 20.45
CA GLU A 711 12.22 4.41 20.53
C GLU A 711 12.11 2.98 19.99
N ARG A 712 11.03 2.30 20.37
CA ARG A 712 10.82 0.89 20.06
C ARG A 712 9.34 0.55 19.95
N VAL A 713 9.00 -0.32 19.01
CA VAL A 713 7.67 -0.91 18.87
C VAL A 713 7.79 -2.43 18.80
N VAL A 714 7.14 -3.11 19.72
CA VAL A 714 6.97 -4.57 19.69
C VAL A 714 5.57 -4.86 19.17
N CYS A 715 5.47 -5.67 18.12
CA CYS A 715 4.21 -6.00 17.47
C CYS A 715 4.04 -7.51 17.36
N ALA A 716 2.94 -8.04 17.91
CA ALA A 716 2.55 -9.44 17.77
C ALA A 716 1.27 -9.54 16.94
N ILE A 717 1.16 -10.55 16.07
CA ILE A 717 -0.02 -10.84 15.26
C ILE A 717 -0.40 -12.32 15.34
N ASP A 718 -1.70 -12.60 15.40
CA ASP A 718 -2.30 -13.87 14.99
C ASP A 718 -3.10 -13.61 13.72
N CYS A 719 -2.63 -14.14 12.59
CA CYS A 719 -3.25 -14.03 11.27
C CYS A 719 -3.62 -15.39 10.68
N GLY A 720 -3.82 -16.41 11.50
CA GLY A 720 -3.90 -17.79 11.02
C GLY A 720 -2.59 -18.24 10.35
N THR A 721 -2.70 -19.12 9.36
CA THR A 721 -1.55 -19.63 8.61
C THR A 721 -0.87 -18.50 7.82
N ALA A 722 0.37 -18.17 8.16
CA ALA A 722 1.16 -17.17 7.45
C ALA A 722 1.76 -17.77 6.16
N VAL A 723 1.11 -17.53 5.01
CA VAL A 723 1.55 -18.11 3.72
C VAL A 723 2.97 -17.68 3.33
N LEU A 724 3.27 -16.38 3.48
CA LEU A 724 4.61 -15.81 3.31
C LEU A 724 5.02 -15.05 4.58
N PRO A 725 5.67 -15.71 5.56
CA PRO A 725 5.99 -15.09 6.85
C PRO A 725 6.78 -13.77 6.71
N ASP A 726 7.80 -13.69 5.85
CA ASP A 726 8.57 -12.46 5.66
C ASP A 726 7.70 -11.29 5.11
N ALA A 727 6.73 -11.60 4.25
CA ALA A 727 5.79 -10.59 3.75
C ALA A 727 4.87 -10.08 4.88
N VAL A 728 4.47 -10.93 5.82
CA VAL A 728 3.75 -10.53 7.04
C VAL A 728 4.62 -9.57 7.87
N HIS A 729 5.86 -9.94 8.17
CA HIS A 729 6.80 -9.07 8.89
C HIS A 729 6.96 -7.71 8.19
N ALA A 730 7.16 -7.70 6.87
CA ALA A 730 7.27 -6.48 6.08
C ALA A 730 6.00 -5.61 6.16
N GLN A 731 4.81 -6.22 6.10
CA GLN A 731 3.54 -5.49 6.23
C GLN A 731 3.34 -4.90 7.62
N LEU A 732 3.74 -5.60 8.69
CA LEU A 732 3.71 -5.07 10.05
C LEU A 732 4.65 -3.88 10.21
N GLU A 733 5.91 -4.00 9.78
CA GLU A 733 6.90 -2.91 9.80
C GLU A 733 6.39 -1.66 9.06
N GLY A 734 5.87 -1.87 7.84
CA GLY A 734 5.32 -0.79 7.03
C GLY A 734 4.05 -0.17 7.61
N SER A 735 3.20 -0.97 8.25
CA SER A 735 1.98 -0.49 8.92
C SER A 735 2.31 0.38 10.12
N ILE A 736 3.33 0.01 10.90
CA ILE A 736 3.82 0.80 12.04
C ILE A 736 4.36 2.14 11.55
N ALA A 737 5.20 2.16 10.51
CA ALA A 737 5.70 3.42 9.94
C ALA A 737 4.57 4.34 9.43
N PHE A 738 3.59 3.75 8.72
CA PHE A 738 2.44 4.46 8.18
C PHE A 738 1.53 5.02 9.28
N GLY A 739 1.23 4.22 10.30
CA GLY A 739 0.43 4.63 11.46
C GLY A 739 1.14 5.65 12.35
N LEU A 740 2.45 5.56 12.54
CA LEU A 740 3.24 6.56 13.28
C LEU A 740 3.31 7.89 12.54
N SER A 741 3.46 7.86 11.20
CA SER A 741 3.39 9.08 10.38
C SER A 741 2.05 9.79 10.61
N ALA A 742 0.94 9.05 10.54
CA ALA A 742 -0.40 9.56 10.80
C ALA A 742 -0.59 10.07 12.24
N ALA A 743 -0.06 9.34 13.22
CA ALA A 743 -0.22 9.68 14.63
C ALA A 743 0.57 10.93 15.05
N LEU A 744 1.71 11.21 14.40
CA LEU A 744 2.63 12.28 14.84
C LEU A 744 2.59 13.52 13.94
N LYS A 745 2.28 13.39 12.65
CA LYS A 745 2.60 14.44 11.67
C LYS A 745 1.44 14.85 10.79
N GLU A 746 0.67 13.89 10.31
CA GLU A 746 -0.21 14.11 9.16
C GLU A 746 -1.54 14.76 9.53
N GLU A 747 -1.96 15.72 8.70
CA GLU A 747 -3.26 16.38 8.80
C GLU A 747 -3.54 17.14 7.50
N ILE A 748 -4.68 16.88 6.86
CA ILE A 748 -5.20 17.74 5.78
C ILE A 748 -6.00 18.87 6.41
N ARG A 749 -5.59 20.10 6.09
CA ARG A 749 -6.22 21.33 6.58
C ARG A 749 -6.92 22.06 5.44
N VAL A 750 -8.11 22.54 5.73
CA VAL A 750 -8.89 23.40 4.85
C VAL A 750 -8.96 24.79 5.46
N ALA A 751 -8.73 25.81 4.63
CA ALA A 751 -9.09 27.18 4.97
C ALA A 751 -9.52 27.95 3.73
N SER A 752 -10.60 28.73 3.87
CA SER A 752 -11.26 29.43 2.77
C SER A 752 -11.57 28.50 1.59
N GLY A 753 -12.10 27.32 1.91
CA GLY A 753 -12.47 26.30 0.92
C GLY A 753 -11.31 25.48 0.34
N ARG A 754 -10.06 25.87 0.60
CA ARG A 754 -8.87 25.30 -0.05
C ARG A 754 -8.12 24.36 0.87
N VAL A 755 -7.71 23.21 0.32
CA VAL A 755 -6.72 22.34 0.96
C VAL A 755 -5.37 23.07 0.98
N ARG A 756 -4.77 23.15 2.17
CA ARG A 756 -3.51 23.88 2.40
C ARG A 756 -2.31 23.11 1.89
N GLN A 757 -2.26 21.81 2.17
CA GLN A 757 -1.12 20.97 1.84
C GLN A 757 -0.96 20.80 0.34
N ALA A 758 0.29 20.93 -0.13
CA ALA A 758 0.66 20.90 -1.54
C ALA A 758 1.81 19.94 -1.85
N SER A 759 2.60 19.54 -0.85
CA SER A 759 3.74 18.62 -1.00
C SER A 759 4.04 17.87 0.31
N PHE A 760 5.14 17.11 0.33
CA PHE A 760 5.64 16.46 1.54
C PHE A 760 6.32 17.44 2.52
N GLU A 761 6.57 18.70 2.13
CA GLU A 761 7.04 19.77 3.01
C GLU A 761 5.97 20.15 4.05
N ASP A 762 4.73 20.34 3.60
CA ASP A 762 3.60 20.75 4.43
C ASP A 762 2.66 19.58 4.78
N TYR A 763 2.90 18.39 4.22
CA TYR A 763 2.36 17.10 4.64
C TYR A 763 3.50 16.11 4.93
N PRO A 764 4.29 16.31 6.00
CA PRO A 764 5.44 15.46 6.29
C PRO A 764 5.01 14.06 6.71
N ILE A 765 5.73 13.06 6.22
CA ILE A 765 5.62 11.66 6.65
C ILE A 765 6.89 11.27 7.41
N LEU A 766 6.89 10.09 8.05
CA LEU A 766 8.05 9.58 8.76
C LEU A 766 9.23 9.36 7.81
N THR A 767 10.42 9.85 8.19
CA THR A 767 11.68 9.60 7.49
C THR A 767 12.38 8.36 8.05
N LEU A 768 13.50 7.95 7.44
CA LEU A 768 14.29 6.81 7.91
C LEU A 768 14.88 7.07 9.31
N ALA A 769 15.37 8.28 9.59
CA ALA A 769 15.95 8.64 10.89
C ALA A 769 14.92 8.64 12.04
N GLU A 770 13.64 8.78 11.71
CA GLU A 770 12.56 8.79 12.69
C GLU A 770 11.94 7.40 12.90
N MET A 771 12.34 6.41 12.12
CA MET A 771 11.85 5.04 12.25
C MET A 771 12.37 4.42 13.55
N PRO A 772 11.48 3.97 14.47
CA PRO A 772 11.91 3.30 15.70
C PRO A 772 12.48 1.90 15.42
N ARG A 773 13.10 1.30 16.43
CA ARG A 773 13.38 -0.14 16.42
C ARG A 773 12.04 -0.90 16.39
N VAL A 774 11.82 -1.72 15.38
CA VAL A 774 10.59 -2.52 15.26
C VAL A 774 10.91 -4.00 15.40
N GLU A 775 10.18 -4.68 16.28
CA GLU A 775 10.18 -6.13 16.42
C GLU A 775 8.79 -6.67 16.09
N THR A 776 8.76 -7.70 15.26
CA THR A 776 7.51 -8.29 14.78
C THR A 776 7.50 -9.79 15.07
N TYR A 777 6.36 -10.29 15.55
CA TYR A 777 6.19 -11.68 15.92
C TYR A 777 4.87 -12.20 15.36
N ILE A 778 4.93 -13.36 14.71
CA ILE A 778 3.75 -14.08 14.21
C ILE A 778 3.50 -15.21 15.20
N LEU A 779 2.30 -15.26 15.77
CA LEU A 779 1.88 -16.39 16.60
C LEU A 779 1.53 -17.56 15.70
N GLU A 780 1.99 -18.75 16.09
CA GLU A 780 1.65 -19.98 15.38
C GLU A 780 0.13 -20.24 15.46
N SER A 781 -0.45 -20.59 14.32
CA SER A 781 -1.88 -20.84 14.19
C SER A 781 -2.14 -21.75 13.00
N SER A 782 -3.02 -22.74 13.18
CA SER A 782 -3.51 -23.62 12.12
C SER A 782 -4.81 -23.13 11.49
N ALA A 783 -5.33 -21.97 11.92
CA ALA A 783 -6.49 -21.35 11.30
C ALA A 783 -6.17 -20.95 9.85
N GLU A 784 -7.22 -20.81 9.04
CA GLU A 784 -7.07 -20.27 7.68
C GLU A 784 -6.43 -18.88 7.70
N PRO A 785 -5.64 -18.52 6.67
CA PRO A 785 -5.00 -17.20 6.61
C PRO A 785 -6.01 -16.06 6.70
N ALA A 786 -5.67 -15.04 7.48
CA ALA A 786 -6.41 -13.79 7.59
C ALA A 786 -5.67 -12.62 6.92
N GLY A 787 -6.25 -11.42 6.98
CA GLY A 787 -5.66 -10.24 6.34
C GLY A 787 -4.47 -9.69 7.12
N VAL A 788 -3.41 -9.23 6.44
CA VAL A 788 -2.18 -8.71 7.11
C VAL A 788 -1.77 -7.32 6.66
N GLY A 789 -2.34 -6.80 5.57
CA GLY A 789 -1.93 -5.53 4.97
C GLY A 789 -2.34 -4.30 5.78
N GLU A 790 -3.38 -4.41 6.60
CA GLU A 790 -4.03 -3.30 7.32
C GLU A 790 -4.01 -3.42 8.86
N PRO A 791 -4.11 -4.62 9.48
CA PRO A 791 -4.41 -4.72 10.91
C PRO A 791 -3.45 -4.08 11.91
N ALA A 792 -2.19 -3.82 11.52
CA ALA A 792 -1.21 -3.21 12.42
C ALA A 792 -1.23 -1.67 12.43
N VAL A 793 -1.89 -1.01 11.46
CA VAL A 793 -2.00 0.45 11.42
C VAL A 793 -2.85 1.02 12.57
N PRO A 794 -4.05 0.48 12.88
CA PRO A 794 -4.98 1.09 13.84
C PRO A 794 -4.45 1.24 15.26
N ILE A 795 -3.56 0.36 15.69
CA ILE A 795 -3.20 0.20 17.11
C ILE A 795 -1.93 0.94 17.52
N VAL A 796 -1.12 1.41 16.58
CA VAL A 796 0.13 2.11 16.94
C VAL A 796 -0.15 3.47 17.56
N ALA A 797 -1.17 4.19 17.07
CA ALA A 797 -1.56 5.49 17.58
C ALA A 797 -2.05 5.44 19.05
N PRO A 798 -2.99 4.55 19.44
CA PRO A 798 -3.39 4.44 20.84
C PRO A 798 -2.28 3.91 21.74
N ALA A 799 -1.47 2.92 21.29
CA ALA A 799 -0.34 2.45 22.09
C ALA A 799 0.66 3.59 22.38
N LEU A 800 0.97 4.41 21.38
CA LEU A 800 1.80 5.61 21.56
C LEU A 800 1.16 6.65 22.47
N ALA A 801 -0.14 6.95 22.30
CA ALA A 801 -0.84 7.91 23.15
C ALA A 801 -0.88 7.47 24.62
N ASN A 802 -1.03 6.16 24.87
CA ASN A 802 -0.97 5.57 26.20
C ASN A 802 0.45 5.68 26.79
N ALA A 803 1.50 5.48 25.98
CA ALA A 803 2.89 5.68 26.41
C ALA A 803 3.16 7.15 26.77
N VAL A 804 2.68 8.08 25.96
CA VAL A 804 2.80 9.53 26.23
C VAL A 804 2.08 9.90 27.52
N PHE A 805 0.88 9.37 27.76
CA PHE A 805 0.19 9.59 29.04
C PHE A 805 1.01 9.04 30.21
N ALA A 806 1.51 7.81 30.13
CA ALA A 806 2.31 7.21 31.19
C ALA A 806 3.60 8.00 31.48
N ALA A 807 4.21 8.64 30.46
CA ALA A 807 5.40 9.47 30.63
C ALA A 807 5.11 10.87 31.19
N THR A 808 3.91 11.43 30.97
CA THR A 808 3.64 12.87 31.18
C THR A 808 2.44 13.20 32.07
N GLY A 809 1.56 12.23 32.33
CA GLY A 809 0.23 12.45 32.92
C GLY A 809 -0.76 13.18 32.01
N ARG A 810 -0.37 13.58 30.78
CA ARG A 810 -1.21 14.36 29.86
C ARG A 810 -1.91 13.45 28.87
N ARG A 811 -3.24 13.38 28.94
CA ARG A 811 -4.05 12.56 28.02
C ARG A 811 -4.33 13.31 26.72
N LEU A 812 -3.81 12.80 25.61
CA LEU A 812 -4.05 13.33 24.27
C LEU A 812 -5.19 12.57 23.59
N ARG A 813 -6.26 13.27 23.19
CA ARG A 813 -7.47 12.69 22.56
C ARG A 813 -7.70 13.14 21.12
N ARG A 814 -6.72 13.81 20.53
CA ARG A 814 -6.76 14.32 19.15
C ARG A 814 -5.51 13.88 18.42
N LEU A 815 -5.68 13.35 17.21
CA LEU A 815 -4.57 13.16 16.27
C LEU A 815 -4.38 14.41 15.39
N PRO A 816 -3.14 14.71 14.95
CA PRO A 816 -1.89 14.11 15.42
C PRO A 816 -1.58 14.50 16.88
N LEU A 817 -0.83 13.66 17.57
CA LEU A 817 -0.42 13.81 18.97
C LEU A 817 0.59 14.96 19.11
N ARG A 818 0.25 15.96 19.93
CA ARG A 818 1.11 17.12 20.20
C ARG A 818 1.09 17.45 21.69
N LEU A 819 2.27 17.61 22.29
CA LEU A 819 2.42 18.08 23.68
C LEU A 819 2.53 19.62 23.76
N GLY A 820 3.07 20.29 22.75
CA GLY A 820 3.07 21.76 22.69
C GLY A 820 1.76 22.34 22.13
N THR A 821 1.48 23.62 22.41
CA THR A 821 0.47 24.39 21.65
C THR A 821 0.91 24.44 20.20
N ALA A 822 0.08 23.98 19.26
CA ALA A 822 0.38 24.00 17.84
C ALA A 822 0.83 25.42 17.42
N ARG A 823 2.07 25.54 16.93
CA ARG A 823 2.51 26.74 16.22
C ARG A 823 1.90 26.78 14.82
#